data_AF-A0A1S0UEE3-F1
#
_entry.id   AF-A0A1S0UEE3-F1
#
_cell.length_a   1.000
_cell.length_b   1.000
_cell.length_c   1.000
_cell.angle_alpha   90.00
_cell.angle_beta   90.00
_cell.angle_gamma   90.00
#
_symmetry.space_group_name_H-M   'P 1'
#
loop_
_entity.id
_entity.type
_entity.pdbx_description
1 polymer ?
#
loop_
_entity_poly.entity_id
_entity_poly.type
_entity_poly.pdbx_seq_one_letter_code
_entity_poly.pdbx_strand_id
1 'polypeptide(L)'
;MNRVLHISPFAKPDQDDDTLVREDKKLGYDPTAIEFFNYSQFLIMCGSNRQVTLYSREGTTLGTVAQMDAWVWTVKARPNTNAIVVGCVDGTLACYQLMFSTVHGLHKERYAYRENMTEVVVQQLANQTSIKIYCNDLVRKVAVYYNRLAVQLTGRVEIYRLMIERDGGQLEYRLVEQINRAFECSLLVICAHHLILCQERRLQCYDHKGLKQREWLLESLIRYIKVVGGPPGREAILIGLRNGAVCKIFVDNPFITEILRLKSAIRCLDISHLRRKLAIVDETGVCTTFDVKTKQLLFQEPSCNSVVWNADQENLLCYSGSGALCIKADNFSPHQQRMQGFVVGFSGKRVFCLHMFAMIAVEVPLSNQLYQYLEQKMYKEAYDLASLGVTEGDWEVLGHDALHNFQLDIAQKAFHRIKDARYLQLISEIKDMIKKDAKKELMLGFIKAYEGRYREAAILFRKTGCEQKTLEMFTDLRMFDQAQELLSSASGETQKTLLRRRADWAQNSNEPMIAVEMFVASGDYDKAVNLMIKNNWIDMLINLAHRIDRSNVDVLRTIGNYLAKKEEYTLASQLFQSINDIHALVNMYVGAAIWNDAFLIAAKYQKYNEEVYLPYARWLAENNHFDEAQKAYHMAGHDMEALQVLEQLIENAVRENRFVDAGYYNWMLSMQYLERYSGDPELIEKFLDFSNKANCYYAFDVIHKYLAEPFTSCPADALINIARYLAFQKEIYKISRVSILYTLMKQGQVLGAYKLARYALEQLSYLKTPRRFEKLIETDALMIRSKPFTDAEELLPMCYRCGISNPLVGTNECIHCKTPFILSFVSFGNDDINLEEARQLISAEPPLGQSKNPLQEQMNLKTGKVVADRETLLMLEKQQVIIAEWPTPFVTRFYYNVIPEISITQCNSCYRMFHADDFEMACLKTGACPFCHVAP
;
A
#
# COMPACT_ATOMS: atom_id res chain seq x y z
N MET A 1 -84.72 -17.18 -3.56
CA MET A 1 -83.58 -17.39 -4.48
C MET A 1 -82.32 -16.97 -3.74
N ASN A 2 -81.38 -17.88 -3.49
CA ASN A 2 -80.18 -17.54 -2.72
C ASN A 2 -79.21 -16.77 -3.62
N ARG A 3 -79.11 -15.45 -3.46
CA ARG A 3 -78.09 -14.65 -4.15
C ARG A 3 -76.74 -14.82 -3.44
N VAL A 4 -75.78 -15.40 -4.14
CA VAL A 4 -74.37 -15.41 -3.72
C VAL A 4 -73.80 -14.02 -3.93
N LEU A 5 -72.92 -13.58 -3.02
CA LEU A 5 -72.40 -12.21 -2.99
C LEU A 5 -70.88 -12.25 -3.23
N HIS A 6 -70.48 -12.17 -4.50
CA HIS A 6 -69.08 -12.08 -4.87
C HIS A 6 -68.51 -10.72 -4.47
N ILE A 7 -67.48 -10.72 -3.61
CA ILE A 7 -66.74 -9.52 -3.21
C ILE A 7 -65.35 -9.60 -3.85
N SER A 8 -65.22 -9.10 -5.09
CA SER A 8 -63.93 -8.95 -5.73
C SER A 8 -63.23 -7.66 -5.25
N PRO A 9 -61.97 -7.73 -4.77
CA PRO A 9 -61.20 -6.53 -4.51
C PRO A 9 -60.75 -5.93 -5.86
N PHE A 10 -61.03 -4.64 -6.09
CA PHE A 10 -60.31 -3.89 -7.12
C PHE A 10 -58.83 -3.82 -6.73
N ALA A 11 -57.98 -4.45 -7.54
CA ALA A 11 -56.54 -4.41 -7.38
C ALA A 11 -56.00 -2.99 -7.64
N LYS A 12 -54.87 -2.66 -7.00
CA LYS A 12 -53.94 -1.72 -7.62
C LYS A 12 -53.20 -2.47 -8.74
N PRO A 13 -52.85 -1.83 -9.86
CA PRO A 13 -51.75 -2.32 -10.66
C PRO A 13 -50.47 -2.18 -9.85
N ASP A 14 -49.80 -3.31 -9.59
CA ASP A 14 -48.35 -3.53 -9.59
C ASP A 14 -48.01 -4.77 -8.74
N GLN A 15 -47.04 -5.56 -9.24
CA GLN A 15 -46.52 -6.83 -8.70
C GLN A 15 -47.41 -8.06 -8.92
N ASP A 16 -46.82 -9.06 -9.58
CA ASP A 16 -47.38 -10.40 -9.80
C ASP A 16 -47.26 -11.27 -8.53
N ASP A 17 -48.40 -11.76 -8.02
CA ASP A 17 -48.47 -12.97 -7.20
C ASP A 17 -49.91 -13.53 -7.19
N ASP A 18 -50.11 -14.76 -6.72
CA ASP A 18 -51.31 -15.58 -6.98
C ASP A 18 -52.68 -14.93 -6.70
N THR A 19 -53.66 -15.20 -7.58
CA THR A 19 -55.04 -14.73 -7.41
C THR A 19 -55.79 -15.53 -6.34
N LEU A 20 -55.63 -15.11 -5.08
CA LEU A 20 -56.19 -15.76 -3.89
C LEU A 20 -57.73 -15.58 -3.82
N VAL A 21 -58.45 -16.37 -4.60
CA VAL A 21 -59.93 -16.47 -4.60
C VAL A 21 -60.40 -16.97 -3.23
N ARG A 22 -60.95 -16.06 -2.42
CA ARG A 22 -61.53 -16.39 -1.11
C ARG A 22 -62.94 -16.96 -1.28
N GLU A 23 -63.32 -17.88 -0.39
CA GLU A 23 -64.62 -18.58 -0.45
C GLU A 23 -65.83 -17.64 -0.34
N ASP A 24 -66.89 -17.93 -1.10
CA ASP A 24 -68.14 -17.16 -1.09
C ASP A 24 -68.85 -17.20 0.27
N LYS A 25 -68.80 -16.09 1.00
CA LYS A 25 -69.39 -15.97 2.33
C LYS A 25 -70.92 -15.85 2.28
N LYS A 26 -71.61 -16.95 2.55
CA LYS A 26 -73.08 -17.00 2.68
C LYS A 26 -73.55 -16.11 3.85
N LEU A 27 -74.48 -15.19 3.55
CA LEU A 27 -75.17 -14.37 4.55
C LEU A 27 -76.50 -15.03 4.94
N GLY A 28 -76.87 -14.94 6.22
CA GLY A 28 -78.13 -15.49 6.75
C GLY A 28 -79.35 -14.57 6.58
N TYR A 29 -79.27 -13.56 5.71
CA TYR A 29 -80.28 -12.53 5.48
C TYR A 29 -80.06 -11.87 4.11
N ASP A 30 -81.08 -11.17 3.61
CA ASP A 30 -80.98 -10.39 2.37
C ASP A 30 -80.38 -9.01 2.67
N PRO A 31 -79.18 -8.68 2.16
CA PRO A 31 -78.61 -7.34 2.33
C PRO A 31 -79.26 -6.35 1.37
N THR A 32 -79.58 -5.17 1.88
CA THR A 32 -80.24 -4.08 1.13
C THR A 32 -79.26 -3.01 0.68
N ALA A 33 -78.25 -2.71 1.50
CA ALA A 33 -77.15 -1.82 1.14
C ALA A 33 -75.80 -2.26 1.75
N ILE A 34 -74.73 -1.85 1.08
CA ILE A 34 -73.33 -2.00 1.49
C ILE A 34 -72.61 -0.68 1.22
N GLU A 35 -71.79 -0.22 2.16
CA GLU A 35 -71.00 1.02 2.06
C GLU A 35 -69.59 0.82 2.62
N PHE A 36 -68.58 1.45 2.01
CA PHE A 36 -67.24 1.55 2.60
C PHE A 36 -67.22 2.56 3.75
N PHE A 37 -66.52 2.22 4.83
CA PHE A 37 -66.44 3.03 6.05
C PHE A 37 -65.00 3.29 6.48
N ASN A 38 -64.77 4.46 7.09
CA ASN A 38 -63.50 4.93 7.65
C ASN A 38 -62.31 4.69 6.70
N TYR A 39 -62.19 5.55 5.68
CA TYR A 39 -61.14 5.48 4.63
C TYR A 39 -61.03 4.11 3.92
N SER A 40 -62.17 3.42 3.75
CA SER A 40 -62.26 2.08 3.14
C SER A 40 -61.42 1.02 3.84
N GLN A 41 -61.23 1.15 5.17
CA GLN A 41 -60.68 0.11 6.05
C GLN A 41 -61.74 -0.93 6.44
N PHE A 42 -63.02 -0.54 6.43
CA PHE A 42 -64.14 -1.39 6.83
C PHE A 42 -65.27 -1.35 5.80
N LEU A 43 -66.12 -2.38 5.86
CA LEU A 43 -67.38 -2.47 5.14
C LEU A 43 -68.52 -2.43 6.14
N ILE A 44 -69.61 -1.73 5.82
CA ILE A 44 -70.84 -1.76 6.60
C ILE A 44 -71.96 -2.28 5.71
N MET A 45 -72.71 -3.27 6.21
CA MET A 45 -73.83 -3.88 5.51
C MET A 45 -75.07 -3.87 6.38
N CYS A 46 -76.23 -3.72 5.76
CA CYS A 46 -77.54 -3.79 6.43
C CYS A 46 -78.54 -4.60 5.60
N GLY A 47 -79.69 -4.98 6.18
CA GLY A 47 -80.66 -5.83 5.48
C GLY A 47 -81.92 -6.23 6.24
N SER A 48 -82.57 -7.28 5.75
CA SER A 48 -83.85 -7.83 6.27
C SER A 48 -83.74 -8.42 7.69
N ASN A 49 -82.53 -8.62 8.21
CA ASN A 49 -82.27 -8.96 9.61
C ASN A 49 -82.46 -7.77 10.60
N ARG A 50 -82.84 -6.58 10.13
CA ARG A 50 -83.02 -5.36 10.94
C ARG A 50 -81.74 -4.84 11.59
N GLN A 51 -80.57 -5.26 11.11
CA GLN A 51 -79.28 -4.88 11.68
C GLN A 51 -78.44 -4.06 10.71
N VAL A 52 -77.53 -3.28 11.28
CA VAL A 52 -76.39 -2.69 10.60
C VAL A 52 -75.14 -3.31 11.21
N THR A 53 -74.34 -4.00 10.39
CA THR A 53 -73.19 -4.80 10.85
C THR A 53 -71.91 -4.31 10.21
N LEU A 54 -70.87 -4.15 11.04
CA LEU A 54 -69.52 -3.78 10.61
C LEU A 54 -68.71 -5.05 10.28
N TYR A 55 -67.99 -4.99 9.18
CA TYR A 55 -67.08 -6.01 8.67
C TYR A 55 -65.69 -5.39 8.43
N SER A 56 -64.63 -6.20 8.53
CA SER A 56 -63.34 -5.81 7.97
C SER A 56 -63.44 -5.65 6.44
N ARG A 57 -62.49 -4.94 5.83
CA ARG A 57 -62.32 -4.94 4.36
C ARG A 57 -62.23 -6.34 3.74
N GLU A 58 -61.81 -7.33 4.54
CA GLU A 58 -61.70 -8.75 4.17
C GLU A 58 -62.98 -9.58 4.36
N GLY A 59 -64.09 -8.97 4.80
CA GLY A 59 -65.37 -9.66 5.01
C GLY A 59 -65.51 -10.38 6.36
N THR A 60 -64.57 -10.24 7.29
CA THR A 60 -64.69 -10.75 8.67
C THR A 60 -65.72 -9.92 9.44
N THR A 61 -66.70 -10.58 10.04
CA THR A 61 -67.74 -9.94 10.88
C THR A 61 -67.11 -9.37 12.15
N LEU A 62 -67.21 -8.06 12.37
CA LEU A 62 -66.69 -7.40 13.57
C LEU A 62 -67.78 -7.22 14.63
N GLY A 63 -69.02 -6.92 14.22
CA GLY A 63 -70.16 -6.87 15.12
C GLY A 63 -71.30 -5.96 14.63
N THR A 64 -72.46 -6.10 15.26
CA THR A 64 -73.63 -5.25 15.04
C THR A 64 -73.36 -3.84 15.59
N VAL A 65 -73.50 -2.82 14.74
CA VAL A 65 -73.39 -1.39 15.08
C VAL A 65 -74.73 -0.86 15.59
N ALA A 66 -75.81 -1.28 14.95
CA ALA A 66 -77.18 -0.91 15.30
C ALA A 66 -78.14 -2.08 15.10
N GLN A 67 -79.08 -2.23 16.03
CA GLN A 67 -80.26 -3.07 15.90
C GLN A 67 -81.46 -2.12 15.78
N MET A 68 -82.26 -2.30 14.72
CA MET A 68 -83.46 -1.52 14.45
C MET A 68 -84.72 -2.38 14.67
N ASP A 69 -85.87 -1.73 14.85
CA ASP A 69 -87.15 -2.41 14.99
C ASP A 69 -87.76 -2.84 13.64
N ALA A 70 -87.39 -2.17 12.54
CA ALA A 70 -87.81 -2.46 11.16
C ALA A 70 -86.65 -2.92 10.27
N TRP A 71 -86.96 -3.38 9.05
CA TRP A 71 -85.94 -3.69 8.04
C TRP A 71 -85.15 -2.43 7.69
N VAL A 72 -83.82 -2.54 7.65
CA VAL A 72 -82.96 -1.45 7.18
C VAL A 72 -82.95 -1.50 5.66
N TRP A 73 -83.25 -0.36 5.02
CA TRP A 73 -83.24 -0.22 3.55
C TRP A 73 -81.93 0.34 3.02
N THR A 74 -81.29 1.24 3.78
CA THR A 74 -80.04 1.89 3.36
C THR A 74 -79.15 2.25 4.55
N VAL A 75 -77.85 2.32 4.30
CA VAL A 75 -76.84 2.84 5.23
C VAL A 75 -75.84 3.68 4.44
N LYS A 76 -75.45 4.84 4.98
CA LYS A 76 -74.46 5.73 4.37
C LYS A 76 -73.46 6.24 5.39
N ALA A 77 -72.17 6.11 5.08
CA ALA A 77 -71.07 6.68 5.85
C ALA A 77 -70.92 8.16 5.51
N ARG A 78 -70.68 9.00 6.52
CA ARG A 78 -70.27 10.39 6.31
C ARG A 78 -68.75 10.41 6.02
N PRO A 79 -68.31 10.91 4.85
CA PRO A 79 -66.89 10.94 4.47
C PRO A 79 -65.99 11.55 5.55
N ASN A 80 -64.80 10.96 5.73
CA ASN A 80 -63.75 11.39 6.67
C ASN A 80 -64.19 11.48 8.14
N THR A 81 -65.24 10.75 8.54
CA THR A 81 -65.72 10.68 9.93
C THR A 81 -66.16 9.27 10.30
N ASN A 82 -66.24 8.99 11.60
CA ASN A 82 -66.80 7.72 12.10
C ASN A 82 -68.34 7.74 12.23
N ALA A 83 -69.04 8.61 11.50
CA ALA A 83 -70.50 8.70 11.55
C ALA A 83 -71.17 7.91 10.40
N ILE A 84 -72.27 7.22 10.71
CA ILE A 84 -73.16 6.60 9.72
C ILE A 84 -74.60 7.04 9.91
N VAL A 85 -75.35 7.13 8.82
CA VAL A 85 -76.80 7.34 8.79
C VAL A 85 -77.46 6.06 8.27
N VAL A 86 -78.57 5.68 8.90
CA VAL A 86 -79.32 4.44 8.69
C VAL A 86 -80.76 4.81 8.35
N GLY A 87 -81.32 4.25 7.28
CA GLY A 87 -82.70 4.46 6.87
C GLY A 87 -83.47 3.14 6.78
N CYS A 88 -84.65 3.09 7.41
CA CYS A 88 -85.47 1.89 7.55
C CYS A 88 -86.77 1.98 6.73
N VAL A 89 -87.38 0.83 6.45
CA VAL A 89 -88.57 0.69 5.57
C VAL A 89 -89.84 1.32 6.17
N ASP A 90 -89.88 1.50 7.50
CA ASP A 90 -90.91 2.21 8.26
C ASP A 90 -90.78 3.75 8.18
N GLY A 91 -89.73 4.27 7.53
CA GLY A 91 -89.39 5.70 7.48
C GLY A 91 -88.44 6.16 8.58
N THR A 92 -88.03 5.29 9.50
CA THR A 92 -87.12 5.65 10.60
C THR A 92 -85.71 5.97 10.08
N LEU A 93 -85.22 7.16 10.43
CA LEU A 93 -83.85 7.62 10.17
C LEU A 93 -83.07 7.74 11.49
N ALA A 94 -81.89 7.11 11.55
CA ALA A 94 -81.01 7.13 12.73
C ALA A 94 -79.56 7.47 12.34
N CYS A 95 -78.83 8.13 13.24
CA CYS A 95 -77.44 8.51 13.04
C CYS A 95 -76.58 7.97 14.19
N TYR A 96 -75.50 7.24 13.87
CA TYR A 96 -74.62 6.60 14.83
C TYR A 96 -73.18 7.09 14.66
N GLN A 97 -72.57 7.55 15.75
CA GLN A 97 -71.16 7.91 15.82
C GLN A 97 -70.37 6.74 16.43
N LEU A 98 -69.53 6.07 15.64
CA LEU A 98 -68.74 4.94 16.10
C LEU A 98 -67.47 5.42 16.82
N MET A 99 -67.18 4.78 17.96
CA MET A 99 -65.98 5.04 18.77
C MET A 99 -65.15 3.76 18.90
N PHE A 100 -63.95 3.76 18.32
CA PHE A 100 -63.03 2.64 18.37
C PHE A 100 -62.17 2.70 19.63
N SER A 101 -62.36 1.78 20.57
CA SER A 101 -61.52 1.67 21.76
C SER A 101 -60.07 1.31 21.40
N THR A 102 -59.10 1.89 22.10
CA THR A 102 -57.72 1.40 22.09
C THR A 102 -57.66 0.02 22.76
N VAL A 103 -56.90 -0.90 22.16
CA VAL A 103 -56.65 -2.23 22.70
C VAL A 103 -55.16 -2.51 22.57
N HIS A 104 -54.48 -2.61 23.71
CA HIS A 104 -53.05 -2.86 23.80
C HIS A 104 -52.69 -3.56 25.11
N GLY A 105 -51.49 -4.12 25.16
CA GLY A 105 -50.80 -4.56 26.38
C GLY A 105 -49.29 -4.28 26.26
N LEU A 106 -48.65 -3.93 27.38
CA LEU A 106 -47.23 -3.64 27.45
C LEU A 106 -46.59 -4.43 28.59
N HIS A 107 -45.46 -5.09 28.32
CA HIS A 107 -44.64 -5.70 29.34
C HIS A 107 -43.15 -5.48 29.05
N LYS A 108 -42.47 -4.72 29.94
CA LYS A 108 -41.15 -4.11 29.68
C LYS A 108 -41.14 -3.38 28.32
N GLU A 109 -40.51 -3.99 27.32
CA GLU A 109 -40.29 -3.44 25.98
C GLU A 109 -41.17 -4.10 24.91
N ARG A 110 -41.97 -5.11 25.28
CA ARG A 110 -42.88 -5.82 24.37
C ARG A 110 -44.25 -5.16 24.42
N TYR A 111 -44.57 -4.42 23.36
CA TYR A 111 -45.87 -3.79 23.15
C TYR A 111 -46.68 -4.61 22.15
N ALA A 112 -47.89 -5.01 22.51
CA ALA A 112 -48.83 -5.59 21.56
C ALA A 112 -50.07 -4.70 21.47
N TYR A 113 -50.56 -4.45 20.25
CA TYR A 113 -51.74 -3.65 20.00
C TYR A 113 -52.61 -4.23 18.89
N ARG A 114 -53.89 -3.86 18.90
CA ARG A 114 -54.86 -4.25 17.88
C ARG A 114 -54.77 -3.33 16.66
N GLU A 115 -54.58 -3.92 15.48
CA GLU A 115 -54.64 -3.24 14.19
C GLU A 115 -55.82 -3.78 13.38
N ASN A 116 -56.42 -2.97 12.49
CA ASN A 116 -57.55 -3.33 11.60
C ASN A 116 -58.73 -4.09 12.26
N MET A 117 -58.90 -4.00 13.58
CA MET A 117 -59.84 -4.75 14.43
C MET A 117 -59.62 -6.28 14.52
N THR A 118 -58.99 -6.92 13.53
CA THR A 118 -58.80 -8.39 13.43
C THR A 118 -57.34 -8.85 13.53
N GLU A 119 -56.40 -7.92 13.67
CA GLU A 119 -54.97 -8.19 13.70
C GLU A 119 -54.38 -7.78 15.06
N VAL A 120 -53.36 -8.50 15.51
CA VAL A 120 -52.51 -8.09 16.64
C VAL A 120 -51.09 -7.90 16.15
N VAL A 121 -50.58 -6.68 16.27
CA VAL A 121 -49.17 -6.38 16.02
C VAL A 121 -48.43 -6.44 17.35
N VAL A 122 -47.34 -7.20 17.41
CA VAL A 122 -46.42 -7.28 18.56
C VAL A 122 -45.08 -6.68 18.16
N GLN A 123 -44.62 -5.69 18.91
CA GLN A 123 -43.40 -4.92 18.66
C GLN A 123 -42.43 -5.00 19.83
N GLN A 124 -41.14 -5.20 19.54
CA GLN A 124 -40.04 -5.09 20.50
C GLN A 124 -39.46 -3.67 20.41
N LEU A 125 -39.81 -2.81 21.37
CA LEU A 125 -39.50 -1.37 21.35
C LEU A 125 -37.99 -1.05 21.44
N ALA A 126 -37.16 -2.01 21.85
CA ALA A 126 -35.69 -1.89 21.82
C ALA A 126 -35.13 -1.93 20.38
N ASN A 127 -35.62 -2.86 19.56
CA ASN A 127 -35.06 -3.12 18.22
C ASN A 127 -35.98 -2.59 17.09
N GLN A 128 -37.13 -2.03 17.45
CA GLN A 128 -38.23 -1.60 16.57
C GLN A 128 -38.83 -2.71 15.69
N THR A 129 -38.36 -3.95 15.79
CA THR A 129 -38.91 -5.11 15.08
C THR A 129 -40.34 -5.39 15.52
N SER A 130 -41.17 -5.85 14.57
CA SER A 130 -42.56 -6.22 14.82
C SER A 130 -42.98 -7.45 14.03
N ILE A 131 -44.01 -8.13 14.53
CA ILE A 131 -44.71 -9.22 13.85
C ILE A 131 -46.22 -8.97 13.92
N LYS A 132 -46.93 -9.29 12.84
CA LYS A 132 -48.38 -9.21 12.73
C LYS A 132 -49.00 -10.61 12.82
N ILE A 133 -50.03 -10.73 13.66
CA ILE A 133 -50.77 -11.97 13.90
C ILE A 133 -52.21 -11.74 13.44
N TYR A 134 -52.65 -12.53 12.45
CA TYR A 134 -54.00 -12.47 11.89
C TYR A 134 -54.92 -13.42 12.66
N CYS A 135 -55.96 -12.88 13.32
CA CYS A 135 -56.80 -13.66 14.25
C CYS A 135 -58.17 -14.08 13.68
N ASN A 136 -58.54 -13.52 12.52
CA ASN A 136 -59.77 -13.84 11.76
C ASN A 136 -61.11 -13.69 12.52
N ASP A 137 -61.11 -12.95 13.63
CA ASP A 137 -62.26 -12.53 14.45
C ASP A 137 -61.92 -11.19 15.11
N LEU A 138 -62.91 -10.46 15.64
CA LEU A 138 -62.70 -9.21 16.38
C LEU A 138 -61.82 -9.44 17.60
N VAL A 139 -60.64 -8.82 17.62
CA VAL A 139 -59.80 -8.70 18.81
C VAL A 139 -60.47 -7.76 19.80
N ARG A 140 -60.90 -8.28 20.96
CA ARG A 140 -61.56 -7.54 22.04
C ARG A 140 -60.58 -6.99 23.08
N LYS A 141 -59.59 -7.79 23.47
CA LYS A 141 -58.49 -7.43 24.40
C LYS A 141 -57.21 -8.16 24.00
N VAL A 142 -56.08 -7.58 24.37
CA VAL A 142 -54.74 -8.17 24.22
C VAL A 142 -54.00 -8.00 25.55
N ALA A 143 -53.25 -9.00 25.97
CA ALA A 143 -52.36 -8.93 27.13
C ALA A 143 -51.01 -9.61 26.83
N VAL A 144 -49.92 -9.02 27.33
CA VAL A 144 -48.55 -9.52 27.15
C VAL A 144 -47.92 -9.74 28.52
N TYR A 145 -47.21 -10.86 28.70
CA TYR A 145 -46.36 -11.07 29.87
C TYR A 145 -45.20 -12.01 29.53
N TYR A 146 -43.97 -11.56 29.77
CA TYR A 146 -42.75 -12.27 29.41
C TYR A 146 -42.77 -12.80 27.95
N ASN A 147 -42.81 -14.12 27.73
CA ASN A 147 -42.89 -14.76 26.41
C ASN A 147 -44.32 -15.19 26.00
N ARG A 148 -45.35 -14.68 26.67
CA ARG A 148 -46.78 -14.98 26.43
C ARG A 148 -47.53 -13.78 25.86
N LEU A 149 -48.43 -14.08 24.93
CA LEU A 149 -49.45 -13.17 24.41
C LEU A 149 -50.81 -13.85 24.54
N ALA A 150 -51.77 -13.19 25.18
CA ALA A 150 -53.18 -13.58 25.15
C ALA A 150 -53.96 -12.64 24.23
N VAL A 151 -54.72 -13.20 23.30
CA VAL A 151 -55.64 -12.49 22.42
C VAL A 151 -57.06 -12.96 22.72
N GLN A 152 -57.90 -12.07 23.26
CA GLN A 152 -59.32 -12.35 23.46
C GLN A 152 -60.08 -11.96 22.20
N LEU A 153 -60.76 -12.92 21.61
CA LEU A 153 -61.61 -12.76 20.43
C LEU A 153 -63.10 -12.75 20.86
N THR A 154 -64.04 -12.85 19.92
CA THR A 154 -65.48 -12.78 20.23
C THR A 154 -65.96 -14.01 20.99
N GLY A 155 -65.57 -15.21 20.53
CA GLY A 155 -66.01 -16.49 21.10
C GLY A 155 -64.93 -17.32 21.80
N ARG A 156 -63.67 -16.89 21.79
CA ARG A 156 -62.51 -17.67 22.26
C ARG A 156 -61.36 -16.79 22.75
N VAL A 157 -60.41 -17.38 23.49
CA VAL A 157 -59.12 -16.76 23.82
C VAL A 157 -57.99 -17.62 23.26
N GLU A 158 -57.08 -16.99 22.52
CA GLU A 158 -55.91 -17.62 21.92
C GLU A 158 -54.65 -17.22 22.71
N ILE A 159 -53.84 -18.21 23.08
CA ILE A 159 -52.61 -18.00 23.87
C ILE A 159 -51.40 -18.41 23.02
N TYR A 160 -50.64 -17.41 22.62
CA TYR A 160 -49.42 -17.57 21.86
C TYR A 160 -48.19 -17.58 22.78
N ARG A 161 -47.12 -18.24 22.34
CA ARG A 161 -45.79 -18.21 22.94
C ARG A 161 -44.78 -17.73 21.91
N LEU A 162 -43.89 -16.81 22.32
CA LEU A 162 -42.68 -16.48 21.58
C LEU A 162 -41.73 -17.69 21.62
N MET A 163 -41.47 -18.28 20.46
CA MET A 163 -40.71 -19.54 20.32
C MET A 163 -39.21 -19.30 20.10
N ILE A 164 -38.86 -18.30 19.30
CA ILE A 164 -37.48 -17.98 18.94
C ILE A 164 -37.34 -16.45 18.89
N GLU A 165 -36.25 -15.95 19.48
CA GLU A 165 -35.66 -14.65 19.15
C GLU A 165 -34.35 -14.98 18.43
N ARG A 166 -34.31 -14.81 17.10
CA ARG A 166 -33.09 -15.06 16.30
C ARG A 166 -32.15 -13.86 16.43
N ASP A 167 -30.86 -14.01 16.14
CA ASP A 167 -29.85 -12.95 16.29
C ASP A 167 -30.07 -11.68 15.42
N GLY A 168 -31.08 -11.70 14.53
CA GLY A 168 -31.61 -10.52 13.82
C GLY A 168 -32.82 -9.83 14.47
N GLY A 169 -33.21 -10.19 15.70
CA GLY A 169 -34.36 -9.60 16.40
C GLY A 169 -35.74 -9.95 15.84
N GLN A 170 -35.82 -10.96 14.97
CA GLN A 170 -37.06 -11.43 14.35
C GLN A 170 -37.90 -12.23 15.38
N LEU A 171 -39.12 -11.78 15.63
CA LEU A 171 -40.04 -12.34 16.63
C LEU A 171 -40.91 -13.45 16.01
N GLU A 172 -40.89 -14.65 16.58
CA GLU A 172 -41.73 -15.78 16.10
C GLU A 172 -42.75 -16.22 17.18
N TYR A 173 -44.02 -15.81 17.05
CA TYR A 173 -45.11 -16.21 17.95
C TYR A 173 -45.91 -17.39 17.38
N ARG A 174 -45.98 -18.48 18.14
CA ARG A 174 -46.77 -19.68 17.81
C ARG A 174 -47.97 -19.82 18.75
N LEU A 175 -49.14 -20.16 18.21
CA LEU A 175 -50.32 -20.53 19.00
C LEU A 175 -50.02 -21.81 19.80
N VAL A 176 -50.32 -21.82 21.10
CA VAL A 176 -50.06 -22.96 21.99
C VAL A 176 -51.33 -23.51 22.64
N GLU A 177 -52.26 -22.65 23.05
CA GLU A 177 -53.55 -23.05 23.64
C GLU A 177 -54.67 -22.18 23.07
N GLN A 178 -55.87 -22.76 22.93
CA GLN A 178 -57.07 -22.08 22.44
C GLN A 178 -58.25 -22.42 23.36
N ILE A 179 -58.68 -21.45 24.17
CA ILE A 179 -59.80 -21.60 25.08
C ILE A 179 -61.09 -21.24 24.34
N ASN A 180 -61.84 -22.25 23.89
CA ASN A 180 -63.10 -22.09 23.16
C ASN A 180 -64.26 -21.72 24.09
N ARG A 181 -64.16 -20.53 24.71
CA ARG A 181 -65.18 -19.96 25.59
C ARG A 181 -65.22 -18.44 25.42
N ALA A 182 -66.42 -17.90 25.25
CA ALA A 182 -66.66 -16.47 25.36
C ALA A 182 -66.48 -16.03 26.83
N PHE A 183 -65.66 -15.01 27.03
CA PHE A 183 -65.41 -14.38 28.32
C PHE A 183 -65.73 -12.88 28.25
N GLU A 184 -66.18 -12.32 29.36
CA GLU A 184 -66.39 -10.87 29.52
C GLU A 184 -65.45 -10.34 30.59
N CYS A 185 -64.69 -9.28 30.26
CA CYS A 185 -63.79 -8.62 31.19
C CYS A 185 -63.49 -7.18 30.77
N SER A 186 -63.40 -6.27 31.75
CA SER A 186 -62.96 -4.89 31.55
C SER A 186 -61.44 -4.83 31.27
N LEU A 187 -60.66 -5.65 31.98
CA LEU A 187 -59.20 -5.77 31.83
C LEU A 187 -58.83 -7.26 31.69
N LEU A 188 -57.88 -7.54 30.81
CA LEU A 188 -57.31 -8.86 30.55
C LEU A 188 -55.85 -8.87 31.03
N VAL A 189 -55.45 -9.91 31.74
CA VAL A 189 -54.07 -10.12 32.20
C VAL A 189 -53.65 -11.55 31.89
N ILE A 190 -52.39 -11.75 31.48
CA ILE A 190 -51.76 -13.07 31.37
C ILE A 190 -50.54 -13.13 32.29
N CYS A 191 -50.29 -14.32 32.82
CA CYS A 191 -49.11 -14.69 33.61
C CYS A 191 -48.41 -15.88 32.92
N ALA A 192 -47.39 -16.50 33.52
CA ALA A 192 -46.66 -17.57 32.82
C ALA A 192 -47.51 -18.84 32.59
N HIS A 193 -48.45 -19.11 33.52
CA HIS A 193 -49.29 -20.32 33.61
C HIS A 193 -50.80 -20.02 33.70
N HIS A 194 -51.20 -18.76 33.91
CA HIS A 194 -52.57 -18.37 34.25
C HIS A 194 -53.07 -17.19 33.40
N LEU A 195 -54.37 -17.20 33.10
CA LEU A 195 -55.12 -16.09 32.52
C LEU A 195 -56.00 -15.46 33.60
N ILE A 196 -55.98 -14.13 33.73
CA ILE A 196 -56.71 -13.41 34.76
C ILE A 196 -57.67 -12.42 34.13
N LEU A 197 -58.94 -12.57 34.48
CA LEU A 197 -60.07 -11.79 33.97
C LEU A 197 -60.58 -10.85 35.05
N CYS A 198 -60.66 -9.56 34.73
CA CYS A 198 -61.20 -8.53 35.61
C CYS A 198 -62.63 -8.14 35.18
N GLN A 199 -63.59 -8.22 36.09
CA GLN A 199 -64.95 -7.74 35.88
C GLN A 199 -65.40 -6.95 37.11
N GLU A 200 -65.51 -5.62 36.97
CA GLU A 200 -65.86 -4.65 38.03
C GLU A 200 -64.99 -4.72 39.29
N ARG A 201 -65.35 -5.60 40.22
CA ARG A 201 -64.74 -5.83 41.55
C ARG A 201 -64.18 -7.24 41.71
N ARG A 202 -64.38 -8.11 40.71
CA ARG A 202 -63.99 -9.52 40.71
C ARG A 202 -62.75 -9.71 39.83
N LEU A 203 -61.78 -10.45 40.34
CA LEU A 203 -60.69 -11.03 39.57
C LEU A 203 -60.86 -12.54 39.55
N GLN A 204 -60.92 -13.15 38.36
CA GLN A 204 -61.01 -14.59 38.19
C GLN A 204 -59.72 -15.12 37.57
N CYS A 205 -59.10 -16.11 38.22
CA CYS A 205 -57.93 -16.82 37.73
C CYS A 205 -58.37 -18.11 37.02
N TYR A 206 -57.93 -18.26 35.79
CA TYR A 206 -58.05 -19.46 34.98
C TYR A 206 -56.66 -19.99 34.65
N ASP A 207 -56.52 -21.30 34.45
CA ASP A 207 -55.35 -21.82 33.75
C ASP A 207 -55.46 -21.61 32.23
N HIS A 208 -54.39 -21.90 31.49
CA HIS A 208 -54.38 -21.77 30.03
C HIS A 208 -55.28 -22.78 29.29
N LYS A 209 -55.89 -23.76 29.99
CA LYS A 209 -56.91 -24.66 29.45
C LYS A 209 -58.34 -24.15 29.66
N GLY A 210 -58.50 -23.02 30.36
CA GLY A 210 -59.79 -22.40 30.63
C GLY A 210 -60.53 -22.97 31.84
N LEU A 211 -59.87 -23.75 32.70
CA LEU A 211 -60.44 -24.17 33.98
C LEU A 211 -60.27 -23.05 35.00
N LYS A 212 -61.34 -22.73 35.75
CA LYS A 212 -61.31 -21.69 36.79
C LYS A 212 -60.58 -22.22 38.02
N GLN A 213 -59.45 -21.60 38.34
CA GLN A 213 -58.59 -21.98 39.46
C GLN A 213 -58.96 -21.20 40.74
N ARG A 214 -59.19 -19.88 40.66
CA ARG A 214 -59.50 -19.02 41.82
C ARG A 214 -60.40 -17.84 41.45
N GLU A 215 -60.95 -17.16 42.45
CA GLU A 215 -61.59 -15.85 42.33
C GLU A 215 -61.32 -15.01 43.58
N TRP A 216 -61.09 -13.71 43.39
CA TRP A 216 -60.96 -12.71 44.44
C TRP A 216 -62.02 -11.63 44.25
N LEU A 217 -62.66 -11.19 45.34
CA LEU A 217 -63.60 -10.08 45.37
C LEU A 217 -62.98 -8.92 46.15
N LEU A 218 -62.87 -7.75 45.51
CA LEU A 218 -62.31 -6.54 46.10
C LEU A 218 -63.42 -5.58 46.53
N GLU A 219 -63.13 -4.71 47.51
CA GLU A 219 -64.11 -3.78 48.10
C GLU A 219 -64.82 -2.90 47.05
N SER A 220 -64.04 -2.36 46.12
CA SER A 220 -64.43 -1.31 45.18
C SER A 220 -63.97 -1.63 43.76
N LEU A 221 -64.39 -0.81 42.79
CA LEU A 221 -64.12 -1.02 41.37
C LEU A 221 -62.62 -0.96 41.07
N ILE A 222 -62.15 -1.95 40.32
CA ILE A 222 -60.77 -2.07 39.84
C ILE A 222 -60.56 -1.04 38.73
N ARG A 223 -59.66 -0.07 38.96
CA ARG A 223 -59.31 0.99 38.00
C ARG A 223 -58.04 0.68 37.23
N TYR A 224 -57.07 0.05 37.89
CA TYR A 224 -55.75 -0.27 37.32
C TYR A 224 -55.25 -1.62 37.82
N ILE A 225 -54.50 -2.35 36.97
CA ILE A 225 -53.90 -3.65 37.29
C ILE A 225 -52.54 -3.78 36.61
N LYS A 226 -51.51 -4.24 37.33
CA LYS A 226 -50.17 -4.48 36.76
C LYS A 226 -49.54 -5.74 37.36
N VAL A 227 -49.03 -6.62 36.50
CA VAL A 227 -48.23 -7.78 36.93
C VAL A 227 -46.81 -7.30 37.22
N VAL A 228 -46.43 -7.33 38.50
CA VAL A 228 -45.07 -7.05 38.97
C VAL A 228 -44.19 -8.31 38.83
N GLY A 229 -44.82 -9.48 38.73
CA GLY A 229 -44.19 -10.76 38.44
C GLY A 229 -43.66 -11.47 39.68
N GLY A 230 -43.03 -12.62 39.47
CA GLY A 230 -42.54 -13.54 40.50
C GLY A 230 -42.15 -14.86 39.86
N PRO A 231 -41.99 -15.94 40.64
CA PRO A 231 -41.86 -17.28 40.08
C PRO A 231 -43.07 -17.63 39.19
N PRO A 232 -42.91 -18.41 38.10
CA PRO A 232 -44.02 -18.83 37.25
C PRO A 232 -45.16 -19.48 38.04
N GLY A 233 -46.38 -18.99 37.85
CA GLY A 233 -47.57 -19.43 38.59
C GLY A 233 -47.73 -18.85 40.01
N ARG A 234 -46.76 -18.06 40.50
CA ARG A 234 -46.78 -17.34 41.79
C ARG A 234 -46.49 -15.84 41.61
N GLU A 235 -46.93 -15.28 40.48
CA GLU A 235 -46.68 -13.88 40.13
C GLU A 235 -47.39 -12.92 41.10
N ALA A 236 -46.73 -11.80 41.44
CA ALA A 236 -47.36 -10.73 42.20
C ALA A 236 -48.07 -9.75 41.26
N ILE A 237 -49.28 -9.35 41.64
CA ILE A 237 -50.14 -8.40 40.91
C ILE A 237 -50.48 -7.24 41.83
N LEU A 238 -50.29 -6.01 41.36
CA LEU A 238 -50.77 -4.80 42.02
C LEU A 238 -52.06 -4.30 41.37
N ILE A 239 -52.96 -3.79 42.20
CA ILE A 239 -54.32 -3.39 41.83
C ILE A 239 -54.61 -2.03 42.46
N GLY A 240 -55.09 -1.08 41.66
CA GLY A 240 -55.58 0.21 42.12
C GLY A 240 -57.11 0.26 42.10
N LEU A 241 -57.72 0.59 43.24
CA LEU A 241 -59.18 0.67 43.38
C LEU A 241 -59.74 2.10 43.32
N ARG A 242 -61.02 2.21 42.98
CA ARG A 242 -61.78 3.47 42.98
C ARG A 242 -61.94 4.10 44.38
N ASN A 243 -61.80 3.32 45.46
CA ASN A 243 -61.79 3.84 46.84
C ASN A 243 -60.37 4.18 47.36
N GLY A 244 -59.39 4.30 46.46
CA GLY A 244 -58.03 4.73 46.80
C GLY A 244 -57.13 3.65 47.41
N ALA A 245 -57.62 2.43 47.62
CA ALA A 245 -56.81 1.33 48.12
C ALA A 245 -55.88 0.73 47.03
N VAL A 246 -54.61 0.56 47.36
CA VAL A 246 -53.66 -0.25 46.58
C VAL A 246 -53.56 -1.64 47.20
N CYS A 247 -54.01 -2.64 46.45
CA CYS A 247 -53.96 -4.03 46.87
C CYS A 247 -52.87 -4.80 46.10
N LYS A 248 -52.30 -5.80 46.76
CA LYS A 248 -51.38 -6.80 46.20
C LYS A 248 -51.97 -8.19 46.38
N ILE A 249 -51.90 -9.01 45.33
CA ILE A 249 -52.31 -10.41 45.34
C ILE A 249 -51.16 -11.24 44.73
N PHE A 250 -51.01 -12.49 45.14
CA PHE A 250 -50.18 -13.49 44.45
C PHE A 250 -51.09 -14.54 43.82
N VAL A 251 -50.82 -14.99 42.59
CA VAL A 251 -51.76 -15.84 41.83
C VAL A 251 -52.04 -17.20 42.47
N ASP A 252 -51.10 -17.72 43.27
CA ASP A 252 -51.24 -18.95 44.04
C ASP A 252 -51.99 -18.78 45.38
N ASN A 253 -52.27 -17.54 45.80
CA ASN A 253 -52.71 -17.21 47.16
C ASN A 253 -54.13 -16.59 47.19
N PRO A 254 -55.07 -17.10 48.02
CA PRO A 254 -56.41 -16.52 48.16
C PRO A 254 -56.43 -15.15 48.86
N PHE A 255 -55.39 -14.77 49.60
CA PHE A 255 -55.40 -13.56 50.42
C PHE A 255 -55.02 -12.30 49.62
N ILE A 256 -55.80 -11.24 49.84
CA ILE A 256 -55.55 -9.88 49.34
C ILE A 256 -54.78 -9.13 50.42
N THR A 257 -53.67 -8.46 50.07
CA THR A 257 -52.89 -7.61 50.98
C THR A 257 -53.02 -6.15 50.58
N GLU A 258 -53.61 -5.32 51.42
CA GLU A 258 -53.61 -3.86 51.23
C GLU A 258 -52.23 -3.28 51.59
N ILE A 259 -51.61 -2.56 50.65
CA ILE A 259 -50.34 -1.87 50.89
C ILE A 259 -50.62 -0.52 51.54
N LEU A 260 -51.47 0.31 50.93
CA LEU A 260 -51.81 1.64 51.40
C LEU A 260 -53.17 2.08 50.84
N ARG A 261 -53.72 3.18 51.38
CA ARG A 261 -54.97 3.80 50.94
C ARG A 261 -54.81 5.31 50.79
N LEU A 262 -55.16 5.84 49.62
CA LEU A 262 -55.26 7.27 49.35
C LEU A 262 -56.70 7.75 49.56
N LYS A 263 -56.89 9.07 49.66
CA LYS A 263 -58.23 9.70 49.78
C LYS A 263 -59.01 9.70 48.46
N SER A 264 -58.31 9.61 47.34
CA SER A 264 -58.83 9.72 45.97
C SER A 264 -58.80 8.37 45.26
N ALA A 265 -59.64 8.20 44.23
CA ALA A 265 -59.56 7.05 43.33
C ALA A 265 -58.19 6.96 42.64
N ILE A 266 -57.68 5.75 42.41
CA ILE A 266 -56.40 5.55 41.71
C ILE A 266 -56.61 5.61 40.19
N ARG A 267 -55.77 6.38 39.49
CA ARG A 267 -55.73 6.48 38.02
C ARG A 267 -54.72 5.48 37.44
N CYS A 268 -53.50 5.47 37.95
CA CYS A 268 -52.50 4.43 37.67
C CYS A 268 -51.49 4.29 38.81
N LEU A 269 -50.72 3.21 38.82
CA LEU A 269 -49.65 2.98 39.79
C LEU A 269 -48.50 2.20 39.16
N ASP A 270 -47.31 2.32 39.75
CA ASP A 270 -46.16 1.49 39.41
C ASP A 270 -45.22 1.27 40.61
N ILE A 271 -44.39 0.24 40.56
CA ILE A 271 -43.45 -0.11 41.62
C ILE A 271 -42.04 -0.29 41.07
N SER A 272 -41.03 0.10 41.86
CA SER A 272 -39.62 0.04 41.49
C SER A 272 -39.09 -1.38 41.27
N HIS A 273 -37.93 -1.50 40.61
CA HIS A 273 -37.29 -2.77 40.25
C HIS A 273 -37.11 -3.73 41.45
N LEU A 274 -36.53 -3.26 42.55
CA LEU A 274 -36.35 -3.98 43.82
C LEU A 274 -37.61 -3.97 44.70
N ARG A 275 -38.72 -3.41 44.20
CA ARG A 275 -40.04 -3.37 44.82
C ARG A 275 -40.08 -2.61 46.16
N ARG A 276 -39.18 -1.64 46.36
CA ARG A 276 -39.11 -0.82 47.58
C ARG A 276 -39.89 0.47 47.49
N LYS A 277 -39.97 1.09 46.31
CA LYS A 277 -40.66 2.38 46.07
C LYS A 277 -41.91 2.14 45.24
N LEU A 278 -43.04 2.72 45.64
CA LEU A 278 -44.35 2.62 44.96
C LEU A 278 -44.79 4.03 44.56
N ALA A 279 -45.04 4.23 43.26
CA ALA A 279 -45.54 5.47 42.69
C ALA A 279 -47.01 5.33 42.28
N ILE A 280 -47.82 6.37 42.51
CA ILE A 280 -49.27 6.35 42.26
C ILE A 280 -49.68 7.72 41.72
N VAL A 281 -50.43 7.74 40.61
CA VAL A 281 -51.20 8.93 40.20
C VAL A 281 -52.66 8.69 40.57
N ASP A 282 -53.24 9.64 41.30
CA ASP A 282 -54.64 9.62 41.69
C ASP A 282 -55.55 10.27 40.64
N GLU A 283 -56.87 10.27 40.87
CA GLU A 283 -57.86 10.86 39.97
C GLU A 283 -57.86 12.40 39.98
N THR A 284 -57.33 13.04 41.04
CA THR A 284 -57.12 14.51 41.08
C THR A 284 -55.91 14.97 40.24
N GLY A 285 -55.04 14.03 39.84
CA GLY A 285 -53.85 14.32 39.04
C GLY A 285 -52.61 14.59 39.88
N VAL A 286 -52.55 14.05 41.10
CA VAL A 286 -51.36 14.12 41.96
C VAL A 286 -50.58 12.83 41.85
N CYS A 287 -49.31 12.93 41.47
CA CYS A 287 -48.33 11.85 41.61
C CYS A 287 -47.83 11.83 43.06
N THR A 288 -47.78 10.65 43.67
CA THR A 288 -47.22 10.41 45.02
C THR A 288 -46.32 9.18 44.99
N THR A 289 -45.27 9.20 45.79
CA THR A 289 -44.31 8.08 45.90
C THR A 289 -44.07 7.72 47.36
N PHE A 290 -44.00 6.43 47.66
CA PHE A 290 -43.90 5.89 49.02
C PHE A 290 -42.84 4.79 49.12
N ASP A 291 -42.16 4.65 50.26
CA ASP A 291 -41.47 3.40 50.60
C ASP A 291 -42.50 2.33 51.04
N VAL A 292 -42.42 1.14 50.43
CA VAL A 292 -43.40 0.05 50.58
C VAL A 292 -43.32 -0.61 51.95
N LYS A 293 -42.19 -0.51 52.67
CA LYS A 293 -42.02 -1.05 54.02
C LYS A 293 -42.43 -0.05 55.09
N THR A 294 -41.94 1.19 55.03
CA THR A 294 -42.22 2.20 56.07
C THR A 294 -43.54 2.94 55.85
N LYS A 295 -44.10 2.86 54.64
CA LYS A 295 -45.28 3.63 54.18
C LYS A 295 -45.10 5.15 54.23
N GLN A 296 -43.87 5.64 54.38
CA GLN A 296 -43.54 7.06 54.36
C GLN A 296 -43.63 7.62 52.95
N LEU A 297 -44.20 8.82 52.81
CA LEU A 297 -44.17 9.61 51.59
C LEU A 297 -42.73 10.06 51.31
N LEU A 298 -42.25 9.85 50.08
CA LEU A 298 -40.93 10.25 49.62
C LEU A 298 -40.98 11.55 48.81
N PHE A 299 -41.96 11.65 47.90
CA PHE A 299 -42.12 12.78 46.98
C PHE A 299 -43.58 12.83 46.46
N GLN A 300 -44.07 14.05 46.20
CA GLN A 300 -45.41 14.34 45.69
C GLN A 300 -45.33 15.47 44.65
N GLU A 301 -46.09 15.37 43.56
CA GLU A 301 -46.12 16.35 42.47
C GLU A 301 -47.54 16.51 41.88
N PRO A 302 -48.04 17.74 41.64
CA PRO A 302 -49.34 17.98 41.01
C PRO A 302 -49.34 17.81 39.48
N SER A 303 -50.51 17.95 38.85
CA SER A 303 -50.72 18.02 37.39
C SER A 303 -50.22 16.81 36.57
N CYS A 304 -50.09 15.66 37.21
CA CYS A 304 -49.59 14.41 36.65
C CYS A 304 -50.74 13.51 36.13
N ASN A 305 -50.53 12.92 34.95
CA ASN A 305 -51.48 12.02 34.29
C ASN A 305 -51.08 10.54 34.40
N SER A 306 -49.77 10.25 34.40
CA SER A 306 -49.21 8.90 34.41
C SER A 306 -47.80 8.86 35.00
N VAL A 307 -47.43 7.73 35.61
CA VAL A 307 -46.13 7.51 36.28
C VAL A 307 -45.63 6.07 36.08
N VAL A 308 -44.33 5.90 35.90
CA VAL A 308 -43.63 4.62 35.67
C VAL A 308 -42.23 4.65 36.29
N TRP A 309 -41.82 3.55 36.93
CA TRP A 309 -40.43 3.35 37.36
C TRP A 309 -39.59 2.75 36.24
N ASN A 310 -38.30 3.08 36.20
CA ASN A 310 -37.37 2.42 35.29
C ASN A 310 -37.28 0.91 35.60
N ALA A 311 -37.35 0.08 34.55
CA ALA A 311 -37.37 -1.38 34.67
C ALA A 311 -36.06 -1.99 35.16
N ASP A 312 -34.97 -1.23 35.16
CA ASP A 312 -33.60 -1.72 35.39
C ASP A 312 -32.84 -0.92 36.46
N GLN A 313 -33.32 0.27 36.87
CA GLN A 313 -32.70 1.13 37.89
C GLN A 313 -33.70 1.60 38.96
N GLU A 314 -33.42 1.29 40.23
CA GLU A 314 -34.32 1.45 41.38
C GLU A 314 -34.71 2.92 41.67
N ASN A 315 -33.77 3.84 41.46
CA ASN A 315 -33.90 5.23 41.85
C ASN A 315 -34.38 6.16 40.71
N LEU A 316 -34.72 5.61 39.53
CA LEU A 316 -35.04 6.42 38.35
C LEU A 316 -36.54 6.36 38.02
N LEU A 317 -37.20 7.51 38.15
CA LEU A 317 -38.65 7.69 38.02
C LEU A 317 -38.97 8.55 36.79
N CYS A 318 -40.04 8.21 36.07
CA CYS A 318 -40.60 9.06 35.02
C CYS A 318 -42.11 9.27 35.21
N TYR A 319 -42.57 10.50 35.02
CA TYR A 319 -43.98 10.87 35.02
C TYR A 319 -44.28 11.85 33.88
N SER A 320 -45.53 11.91 33.42
CA SER A 320 -45.98 12.95 32.47
C SER A 320 -47.21 13.70 32.96
N GLY A 321 -47.28 14.97 32.57
CA GLY A 321 -48.29 15.94 33.02
C GLY A 321 -48.18 17.23 32.20
N SER A 322 -49.30 17.94 32.02
CA SER A 322 -49.34 19.25 31.32
C SER A 322 -48.60 19.36 29.98
N GLY A 323 -48.52 18.28 29.18
CA GLY A 323 -47.79 18.26 27.91
C GLY A 323 -46.26 18.14 28.03
N ALA A 324 -45.77 17.67 29.17
CA ALA A 324 -44.37 17.43 29.44
C ALA A 324 -44.11 16.05 30.06
N LEU A 325 -42.88 15.60 29.88
CA LEU A 325 -42.23 14.43 30.47
C LEU A 325 -41.27 14.93 31.55
N CYS A 326 -41.36 14.38 32.76
CA CYS A 326 -40.51 14.72 33.90
C CYS A 326 -39.75 13.48 34.38
N ILE A 327 -38.44 13.64 34.63
CA ILE A 327 -37.53 12.52 34.89
C ILE A 327 -36.67 12.84 36.11
N LYS A 328 -36.87 12.07 37.18
CA LYS A 328 -36.32 12.31 38.52
C LYS A 328 -35.42 11.15 38.92
N ALA A 329 -34.17 11.45 39.28
CA ALA A 329 -33.28 10.52 39.96
C ALA A 329 -33.31 10.78 41.47
N ASP A 330 -33.60 9.73 42.23
CA ASP A 330 -33.81 9.72 43.68
C ASP A 330 -34.57 10.96 44.19
N ASN A 331 -33.93 11.82 45.00
CA ASN A 331 -34.54 13.01 45.56
C ASN A 331 -34.30 14.31 44.75
N PHE A 332 -33.48 14.27 43.69
CA PHE A 332 -33.04 15.47 42.95
C PHE A 332 -34.16 16.22 42.20
N SER A 333 -33.85 17.40 41.68
CA SER A 333 -34.78 18.15 40.81
C SER A 333 -35.08 17.38 39.52
N PRO A 334 -36.36 17.27 39.10
CA PRO A 334 -36.73 16.56 37.88
C PRO A 334 -36.28 17.34 36.65
N HIS A 335 -35.72 16.65 35.66
CA HIS A 335 -35.51 17.22 34.32
C HIS A 335 -36.81 17.14 33.53
N GLN A 336 -37.17 18.23 32.82
CA GLN A 336 -38.44 18.35 32.10
C GLN A 336 -38.22 18.51 30.57
N GLN A 337 -38.90 17.69 29.79
CA GLN A 337 -38.89 17.68 28.32
C GLN A 337 -40.32 17.79 27.78
N ARG A 338 -40.57 18.56 26.71
CA ARG A 338 -41.93 18.67 26.13
C ARG A 338 -42.31 17.37 25.40
N MET A 339 -43.48 16.80 25.70
CA MET A 339 -43.93 15.52 25.17
C MET A 339 -45.46 15.37 25.33
N GLN A 340 -46.17 15.01 24.25
CA GLN A 340 -47.62 14.76 24.29
C GLN A 340 -47.90 13.26 24.45
N GLY A 341 -48.49 12.85 25.58
CA GLY A 341 -48.91 11.47 25.80
C GLY A 341 -48.82 10.99 27.26
N PHE A 342 -49.17 9.73 27.46
CA PHE A 342 -49.08 9.03 28.74
C PHE A 342 -47.85 8.15 28.77
N VAL A 343 -47.05 8.24 29.84
CA VAL A 343 -45.92 7.32 30.06
C VAL A 343 -46.46 5.96 30.48
N VAL A 344 -46.05 4.91 29.79
CA VAL A 344 -46.53 3.54 30.01
C VAL A 344 -45.40 2.53 30.27
N GLY A 345 -44.16 2.83 29.87
CA GLY A 345 -42.97 2.03 30.19
C GLY A 345 -41.69 2.87 30.25
N PHE A 346 -40.66 2.36 30.93
CA PHE A 346 -39.32 2.96 31.01
C PHE A 346 -38.31 1.82 31.15
N SER A 347 -37.37 1.69 30.22
CA SER A 347 -36.39 0.59 30.13
C SER A 347 -35.06 1.15 29.63
N GLY A 348 -33.94 0.86 30.32
CA GLY A 348 -32.66 1.54 30.05
C GLY A 348 -32.79 3.07 30.00
N LYS A 349 -32.25 3.70 28.95
CA LYS A 349 -32.43 5.13 28.64
C LYS A 349 -33.72 5.50 27.85
N ARG A 350 -34.68 4.59 27.69
CA ARG A 350 -35.87 4.79 26.82
C ARG A 350 -37.17 4.82 27.60
N VAL A 351 -37.94 5.89 27.40
CA VAL A 351 -39.31 6.02 27.91
C VAL A 351 -40.30 5.74 26.79
N PHE A 352 -41.31 4.93 27.08
CA PHE A 352 -42.35 4.54 26.14
C PHE A 352 -43.64 5.30 26.45
N CYS A 353 -44.09 6.07 25.47
CA CYS A 353 -45.15 7.06 25.58
C CYS A 353 -46.29 6.72 24.62
N LEU A 354 -47.50 6.56 25.14
CA LEU A 354 -48.70 6.35 24.33
C LEU A 354 -49.35 7.70 24.00
N HIS A 355 -49.44 8.04 22.72
CA HIS A 355 -50.15 9.23 22.23
C HIS A 355 -51.25 8.85 21.23
N MET A 356 -52.50 9.16 21.59
CA MET A 356 -53.71 8.77 20.85
C MET A 356 -53.80 7.24 20.63
N PHE A 357 -53.24 6.75 19.51
CA PHE A 357 -53.19 5.33 19.12
C PHE A 357 -51.76 4.82 18.91
N ALA A 358 -50.76 5.71 18.88
CA ALA A 358 -49.38 5.38 18.54
C ALA A 358 -48.50 5.26 19.80
N MET A 359 -47.59 4.29 19.79
CA MET A 359 -46.53 4.15 20.80
C MET A 359 -45.26 4.85 20.29
N ILE A 360 -44.70 5.74 21.11
CA ILE A 360 -43.49 6.50 20.80
C ILE A 360 -42.41 6.11 21.82
N ALA A 361 -41.26 5.67 21.33
CA ALA A 361 -40.07 5.48 22.15
C ALA A 361 -39.23 6.76 22.15
N VAL A 362 -39.10 7.40 23.31
CA VAL A 362 -38.30 8.60 23.52
C VAL A 362 -36.98 8.18 24.18
N GLU A 363 -35.85 8.44 23.53
CA GLU A 363 -34.55 8.34 24.20
C GLU A 363 -34.34 9.57 25.10
N VAL A 364 -33.86 9.33 26.32
CA VAL A 364 -33.68 10.35 27.36
C VAL A 364 -32.19 10.65 27.55
N PRO A 365 -31.78 11.93 27.53
CA PRO A 365 -30.44 12.32 27.98
C PRO A 365 -30.37 12.22 29.52
N LEU A 366 -29.74 11.16 30.02
CA LEU A 366 -29.55 10.93 31.47
C LEU A 366 -28.41 11.76 32.08
N SER A 367 -27.70 12.55 31.27
CA SER A 367 -26.52 13.33 31.66
C SER A 367 -26.82 14.28 32.84
N ASN A 368 -27.98 14.96 32.86
CA ASN A 368 -28.36 15.85 33.97
C ASN A 368 -28.41 15.11 35.33
N GLN A 369 -28.97 13.89 35.34
CA GLN A 369 -29.02 13.06 36.54
C GLN A 369 -27.64 12.48 36.90
N LEU A 370 -26.75 12.29 35.92
CA LEU A 370 -25.35 11.94 36.18
C LEU A 370 -24.60 13.08 36.89
N TYR A 371 -24.70 14.32 36.39
CA TYR A 371 -24.09 15.49 37.04
C TYR A 371 -24.61 15.67 38.48
N GLN A 372 -25.92 15.48 38.73
CA GLN A 372 -26.50 15.52 40.08
C GLN A 372 -25.88 14.47 41.04
N TYR A 373 -25.63 13.24 40.57
CA TYR A 373 -24.92 12.23 41.39
C TYR A 373 -23.42 12.56 41.57
N LEU A 374 -22.76 13.16 40.57
CA LEU A 374 -21.34 13.57 40.65
C LEU A 374 -21.14 14.73 41.65
N GLU A 375 -21.99 15.75 41.62
CA GLU A 375 -21.98 16.86 42.60
C GLU A 375 -22.07 16.35 44.05
N GLN A 376 -22.82 15.28 44.29
CA GLN A 376 -22.95 14.63 45.60
C GLN A 376 -21.96 13.48 45.84
N LYS A 377 -21.01 13.24 44.92
CA LYS A 377 -19.96 12.21 45.02
C LYS A 377 -20.50 10.77 45.15
N MET A 378 -21.69 10.53 44.60
CA MET A 378 -22.39 9.24 44.60
C MET A 378 -21.95 8.38 43.41
N TYR A 379 -20.65 8.03 43.39
CA TYR A 379 -20.01 7.43 42.21
C TYR A 379 -20.52 6.04 41.81
N LYS A 380 -21.16 5.29 42.72
CA LYS A 380 -21.74 3.98 42.40
C LYS A 380 -23.05 4.17 41.64
N GLU A 381 -23.92 5.00 42.18
CA GLU A 381 -25.21 5.38 41.63
C GLU A 381 -25.04 6.12 40.28
N ALA A 382 -24.01 6.97 40.18
CA ALA A 382 -23.55 7.57 38.93
C ALA A 382 -23.13 6.51 37.90
N TYR A 383 -22.30 5.53 38.28
CA TYR A 383 -21.87 4.45 37.38
C TYR A 383 -23.04 3.56 36.92
N ASP A 384 -23.96 3.24 37.83
CA ASP A 384 -25.12 2.39 37.54
C ASP A 384 -26.15 3.12 36.66
N LEU A 385 -26.32 4.45 36.83
CA LEU A 385 -27.10 5.28 35.90
C LEU A 385 -26.41 5.44 34.54
N ALA A 386 -25.11 5.72 34.52
CA ALA A 386 -24.33 5.82 33.28
C ALA A 386 -24.39 4.52 32.46
N SER A 387 -24.43 3.37 33.16
CA SER A 387 -24.58 2.03 32.58
C SER A 387 -25.87 1.81 31.78
N LEU A 388 -26.91 2.65 31.96
CA LEU A 388 -28.15 2.63 31.17
C LEU A 388 -28.00 3.27 29.78
N GLY A 389 -26.92 4.03 29.55
CA GLY A 389 -26.62 4.70 28.28
C GLY A 389 -26.53 6.23 28.40
N VAL A 390 -25.40 6.74 28.89
CA VAL A 390 -24.95 8.15 28.72
C VAL A 390 -23.96 8.28 27.56
N THR A 391 -23.53 9.50 27.22
CA THR A 391 -22.54 9.75 26.14
C THR A 391 -21.12 9.33 26.53
N GLU A 392 -20.21 9.21 25.56
CA GLU A 392 -18.79 8.93 25.85
C GLU A 392 -18.13 10.07 26.65
N GLY A 393 -18.49 11.34 26.36
CA GLY A 393 -18.03 12.49 27.17
C GLY A 393 -18.57 12.48 28.61
N ASP A 394 -19.80 12.01 28.83
CA ASP A 394 -20.32 11.80 30.18
C ASP A 394 -19.55 10.69 30.93
N TRP A 395 -19.10 9.65 30.22
CA TRP A 395 -18.21 8.61 30.77
C TRP A 395 -16.80 9.14 31.07
N GLU A 396 -16.25 10.02 30.21
CA GLU A 396 -14.99 10.73 30.48
C GLU A 396 -15.11 11.56 31.76
N VAL A 397 -16.15 12.40 31.90
CA VAL A 397 -16.33 13.23 33.11
C VAL A 397 -16.49 12.38 34.37
N LEU A 398 -17.28 11.29 34.32
CA LEU A 398 -17.36 10.33 35.44
C LEU A 398 -15.99 9.70 35.76
N GLY A 399 -15.21 9.35 34.74
CA GLY A 399 -13.86 8.80 34.90
C GLY A 399 -12.89 9.80 35.54
N HIS A 400 -12.86 11.04 35.05
CA HIS A 400 -12.01 12.12 35.54
C HIS A 400 -12.35 12.54 36.97
N ASP A 401 -13.62 12.80 37.31
CA ASP A 401 -13.97 13.21 38.68
C ASP A 401 -13.79 12.07 39.69
N ALA A 402 -14.12 10.82 39.31
CA ALA A 402 -13.78 9.66 40.14
C ALA A 402 -12.26 9.52 40.35
N LEU A 403 -11.43 9.85 39.35
CA LEU A 403 -9.97 9.82 39.44
C LEU A 403 -9.43 10.92 40.38
N HIS A 404 -9.89 12.17 40.26
CA HIS A 404 -9.52 13.28 41.17
C HIS A 404 -9.94 13.01 42.62
N ASN A 405 -11.06 12.31 42.82
CA ASN A 405 -11.57 11.93 44.13
C ASN A 405 -11.06 10.54 44.59
N PHE A 406 -10.06 9.98 43.90
CA PHE A 406 -9.38 8.71 44.22
C PHE A 406 -10.31 7.47 44.31
N GLN A 407 -11.47 7.52 43.65
CA GLN A 407 -12.40 6.40 43.47
C GLN A 407 -11.97 5.51 42.29
N LEU A 408 -10.74 4.98 42.41
CA LEU A 408 -10.02 4.35 41.31
C LEU A 408 -10.74 3.15 40.67
N ASP A 409 -11.61 2.45 41.41
CA ASP A 409 -12.38 1.32 40.88
C ASP A 409 -13.59 1.74 40.05
N ILE A 410 -14.15 2.95 40.27
CA ILE A 410 -15.17 3.53 39.39
C ILE A 410 -14.49 4.16 38.17
N ALA A 411 -13.40 4.90 38.39
CA ALA A 411 -12.59 5.46 37.30
C ALA A 411 -12.11 4.36 36.34
N GLN A 412 -11.55 3.26 36.85
CA GLN A 412 -11.11 2.12 36.03
C GLN A 412 -12.25 1.51 35.21
N LYS A 413 -13.46 1.37 35.77
CA LYS A 413 -14.62 0.86 35.03
C LYS A 413 -15.12 1.84 33.96
N ALA A 414 -15.07 3.14 34.22
CA ALA A 414 -15.44 4.17 33.25
C ALA A 414 -14.44 4.20 32.07
N PHE A 415 -13.14 4.31 32.36
CA PHE A 415 -12.09 4.29 31.32
C PHE A 415 -12.02 2.97 30.56
N HIS A 416 -12.42 1.84 31.17
CA HIS A 416 -12.56 0.56 30.47
C HIS A 416 -13.73 0.53 29.47
N ARG A 417 -14.85 1.22 29.76
CA ARG A 417 -15.98 1.33 28.81
C ARG A 417 -15.64 2.18 27.58
N ILE A 418 -14.98 3.33 27.77
CA ILE A 418 -14.51 4.18 26.65
C ILE A 418 -13.17 3.72 26.05
N LYS A 419 -12.56 2.66 26.62
CA LYS A 419 -11.33 2.01 26.15
C LYS A 419 -10.08 2.91 26.14
N ASP A 420 -10.02 3.97 26.96
CA ASP A 420 -8.82 4.80 27.05
C ASP A 420 -7.70 4.08 27.82
N ALA A 421 -6.81 3.44 27.07
CA ALA A 421 -5.66 2.73 27.59
C ALA A 421 -4.68 3.62 28.38
N ARG A 422 -4.63 4.94 28.10
CA ARG A 422 -3.72 5.89 28.76
C ARG A 422 -4.15 6.11 30.21
N TYR A 423 -5.44 6.39 30.41
CA TYR A 423 -5.99 6.53 31.77
C TYR A 423 -6.06 5.21 32.53
N LEU A 424 -6.23 4.07 31.85
CA LEU A 424 -6.09 2.75 32.47
C LEU A 424 -4.65 2.47 32.95
N GLN A 425 -3.63 2.82 32.15
CA GLN A 425 -2.23 2.72 32.56
C GLN A 425 -1.94 3.65 33.74
N LEU A 426 -2.33 4.92 33.65
CA LEU A 426 -2.20 5.90 34.74
C LEU A 426 -2.86 5.41 36.04
N ILE A 427 -4.04 4.78 35.98
CA ILE A 427 -4.70 4.21 37.16
C ILE A 427 -3.91 3.02 37.73
N SER A 428 -3.26 2.21 36.90
CA SER A 428 -2.35 1.15 37.38
C SER A 428 -1.13 1.74 38.08
N GLU A 429 -0.50 2.76 37.48
CA GLU A 429 0.64 3.49 38.05
C GLU A 429 0.26 4.17 39.38
N ILE A 430 -0.93 4.77 39.48
CA ILE A 430 -1.46 5.35 40.72
C ILE A 430 -1.75 4.27 41.76
N LYS A 431 -2.35 3.13 41.38
CA LYS A 431 -2.56 2.00 42.31
C LYS A 431 -1.23 1.46 42.85
N ASP A 432 -0.16 1.46 42.06
CA ASP A 432 1.18 1.07 42.53
C ASP A 432 1.92 2.17 43.30
N MET A 433 1.65 3.44 43.03
CA MET A 433 2.12 4.57 43.86
C MET A 433 1.47 4.56 45.25
N ILE A 434 0.18 4.23 45.36
CA ILE A 434 -0.50 4.06 46.66
C ILE A 434 0.10 2.90 47.47
N LYS A 435 0.41 1.76 46.83
CA LYS A 435 1.12 0.64 47.51
C LYS A 435 2.52 1.02 48.04
N LYS A 436 3.12 2.08 47.51
CA LYS A 436 4.45 2.59 47.85
C LYS A 436 4.41 3.82 48.75
N ASP A 437 3.25 4.15 49.33
CA ASP A 437 3.00 5.33 50.17
C ASP A 437 3.47 6.66 49.55
N ALA A 438 3.24 6.81 48.23
CA ALA A 438 3.64 7.99 47.51
C ALA A 438 2.80 9.23 47.90
N LYS A 439 3.46 10.40 47.98
CA LYS A 439 2.81 11.69 48.26
C LYS A 439 1.66 11.99 47.30
N LYS A 440 0.53 12.47 47.83
CA LYS A 440 -0.69 12.76 47.05
C LYS A 440 -0.45 13.79 45.95
N GLU A 441 0.44 14.74 46.19
CA GLU A 441 0.87 15.78 45.25
C GLU A 441 1.54 15.18 44.00
N LEU A 442 2.30 14.09 44.15
CA LEU A 442 2.96 13.42 43.03
C LEU A 442 1.93 12.73 42.12
N MET A 443 0.95 12.04 42.72
CA MET A 443 -0.14 11.38 41.99
C MET A 443 -1.03 12.40 41.28
N LEU A 444 -1.36 13.52 41.94
CA LEU A 444 -2.05 14.65 41.30
C LEU A 444 -1.22 15.27 40.17
N GLY A 445 0.10 15.35 40.31
CA GLY A 445 1.00 15.81 39.24
C GLY A 445 0.90 14.96 37.98
N PHE A 446 0.88 13.63 38.14
CA PHE A 446 0.67 12.71 37.02
C PHE A 446 -0.73 12.84 36.39
N ILE A 447 -1.81 12.94 37.19
CA ILE A 447 -3.15 13.19 36.66
C ILE A 447 -3.17 14.49 35.84
N LYS A 448 -2.57 15.57 36.36
CA LYS A 448 -2.49 16.86 35.66
C LYS A 448 -1.63 16.85 34.39
N ALA A 449 -0.62 15.97 34.31
CA ALA A 449 0.13 15.78 33.08
C ALA A 449 -0.73 15.11 31.99
N TYR A 450 -1.47 14.06 32.33
CA TYR A 450 -2.37 13.37 31.38
C TYR A 450 -3.57 14.25 30.96
N GLU A 451 -4.05 15.16 31.84
CA GLU A 451 -5.07 16.18 31.50
C GLU A 451 -4.55 17.33 30.62
N GLY A 452 -3.30 17.28 30.13
CA GLY A 452 -2.69 18.36 29.34
C GLY A 452 -2.33 19.61 30.14
N ARG A 453 -2.49 19.60 31.47
CA ARG A 453 -2.26 20.75 32.36
C ARG A 453 -0.82 20.81 32.83
N TYR A 454 0.12 20.77 31.89
CA TYR A 454 1.55 20.59 32.13
C TYR A 454 2.16 21.61 33.11
N ARG A 455 1.66 22.85 33.16
CA ARG A 455 2.09 23.85 34.17
C ARG A 455 1.64 23.51 35.59
N GLU A 456 0.40 23.04 35.77
CA GLU A 456 -0.09 22.55 37.08
C GLU A 456 0.72 21.32 37.53
N ALA A 457 0.98 20.39 36.60
CA ALA A 457 1.80 19.19 36.82
C ALA A 457 3.24 19.53 37.24
N ALA A 458 3.92 20.44 36.51
CA ALA A 458 5.29 20.85 36.82
C ALA A 458 5.44 21.52 38.20
N ILE A 459 4.45 22.32 38.61
CA ILE A 459 4.41 22.92 39.95
C ILE A 459 4.30 21.84 41.04
N LEU A 460 3.51 20.78 40.80
CA LEU A 460 3.39 19.63 41.71
C LEU A 460 4.66 18.79 41.73
N PHE A 461 5.25 18.46 40.58
CA PHE A 461 6.51 17.71 40.49
C PHE A 461 7.68 18.46 41.16
N ARG A 462 7.77 19.80 41.01
CA ARG A 462 8.77 20.62 41.70
C ARG A 462 8.55 20.63 43.22
N LYS A 463 7.30 20.71 43.69
CA LYS A 463 6.95 20.56 45.12
C LYS A 463 7.33 19.18 45.70
N THR A 464 7.45 18.15 44.85
CA THR A 464 7.91 16.81 45.24
C THR A 464 9.37 16.51 44.87
N GLY A 465 10.16 17.52 44.45
CA GLY A 465 11.60 17.37 44.13
C GLY A 465 11.91 16.54 42.88
N CYS A 466 10.93 16.33 41.99
CA CYS A 466 11.04 15.46 40.82
C CYS A 466 11.41 16.23 39.54
N GLU A 467 12.48 17.03 39.57
CA GLU A 467 12.86 17.94 38.46
C GLU A 467 13.09 17.20 37.13
N GLN A 468 13.67 16.00 37.17
CA GLN A 468 13.89 15.14 36.01
C GLN A 468 12.59 14.86 35.23
N LYS A 469 11.47 14.60 35.92
CA LYS A 469 10.16 14.36 35.28
C LYS A 469 9.61 15.62 34.61
N THR A 470 9.92 16.79 35.16
CA THR A 470 9.56 18.08 34.54
C THR A 470 10.37 18.34 33.27
N LEU A 471 11.67 17.97 33.25
CA LEU A 471 12.50 18.00 32.05
C LEU A 471 11.96 17.07 30.96
N GLU A 472 11.74 15.80 31.31
CA GLU A 472 11.21 14.77 30.40
C GLU A 472 9.88 15.22 29.80
N MET A 473 8.88 15.53 30.65
CA MET A 473 7.57 16.01 30.21
C MET A 473 7.65 17.19 29.23
N PHE A 474 8.35 18.28 29.56
CA PHE A 474 8.37 19.44 28.67
C PHE A 474 9.25 19.27 27.43
N THR A 475 10.33 18.47 27.48
CA THR A 475 11.17 18.25 26.27
C THR A 475 10.54 17.25 25.30
N ASP A 476 9.85 16.22 25.80
CA ASP A 476 9.09 15.29 24.96
C ASP A 476 7.90 16.01 24.30
N LEU A 477 7.25 16.95 25.02
CA LEU A 477 6.24 17.87 24.49
C LEU A 477 6.81 19.05 23.67
N ARG A 478 8.13 19.15 23.51
CA ARG A 478 8.85 20.21 22.76
C ARG A 478 8.63 21.64 23.29
N MET A 479 8.17 21.80 24.53
CA MET A 479 7.89 23.07 25.20
C MET A 479 9.17 23.68 25.81
N PHE A 480 10.23 23.78 25.02
CA PHE A 480 11.59 24.10 25.50
C PHE A 480 11.71 25.40 26.28
N ASP A 481 10.96 26.44 25.93
CA ASP A 481 11.03 27.72 26.65
C ASP A 481 10.37 27.65 28.03
N GLN A 482 9.32 26.84 28.20
CA GLN A 482 8.70 26.59 29.51
C GLN A 482 9.55 25.63 30.35
N ALA A 483 10.27 24.70 29.71
CA ALA A 483 11.30 23.91 30.38
C ALA A 483 12.43 24.83 30.90
N GLN A 484 12.92 25.77 30.08
CA GLN A 484 13.99 26.69 30.41
C GLN A 484 13.57 27.71 31.49
N GLU A 485 12.33 28.20 31.47
CA GLU A 485 11.74 29.02 32.54
C GLU A 485 11.70 28.24 33.87
N LEU A 486 11.09 27.06 33.87
CA LEU A 486 10.78 26.30 35.10
C LEU A 486 11.96 25.50 35.67
N LEU A 487 13.00 25.24 34.86
CA LEU A 487 14.26 24.58 35.23
C LEU A 487 15.46 25.55 35.22
N SER A 488 15.23 26.86 35.18
CA SER A 488 16.26 27.90 35.27
C SER A 488 17.15 27.77 36.52
N SER A 489 16.61 27.21 37.61
CA SER A 489 17.31 26.90 38.86
C SER A 489 17.82 25.45 38.99
N ALA A 490 17.68 24.61 37.95
CA ALA A 490 18.08 23.20 38.00
C ALA A 490 19.60 23.01 37.82
N SER A 491 20.09 21.79 38.00
CA SER A 491 21.53 21.49 37.92
C SER A 491 22.14 21.77 36.55
N GLY A 492 23.43 22.11 36.50
CA GLY A 492 24.15 22.39 35.25
C GLY A 492 24.18 21.20 34.26
N GLU A 493 24.05 19.96 34.74
CA GLU A 493 23.92 18.77 33.90
C GLU A 493 22.52 18.67 33.27
N THR A 494 21.47 18.94 34.07
CA THR A 494 20.09 19.08 33.60
C THR A 494 19.97 20.16 32.52
N GLN A 495 20.66 21.30 32.69
CA GLN A 495 20.72 22.38 31.71
C GLN A 495 21.44 21.97 30.42
N LYS A 496 22.57 21.25 30.49
CA LYS A 496 23.23 20.68 29.30
C LYS A 496 22.35 19.67 28.56
N THR A 497 21.60 18.84 29.29
CA THR A 497 20.66 17.88 28.68
C THR A 497 19.49 18.58 27.99
N LEU A 498 18.98 19.66 28.58
CA LEU A 498 17.96 20.53 27.96
C LEU A 498 18.47 21.15 26.66
N LEU A 499 19.67 21.75 26.66
CA LEU A 499 20.28 22.33 25.46
C LEU A 499 20.49 21.28 24.36
N ARG A 500 20.97 20.07 24.71
CA ARG A 500 21.16 18.98 23.73
C ARG A 500 19.85 18.52 23.12
N ARG A 501 18.80 18.30 23.93
CA ARG A 501 17.44 17.96 23.44
C ARG A 501 16.85 19.09 22.57
N ARG A 502 17.12 20.36 22.88
CA ARG A 502 16.71 21.53 22.06
C ARG A 502 17.46 21.58 20.72
N ALA A 503 18.76 21.27 20.70
CA ALA A 503 19.59 21.22 19.50
C ALA A 503 19.18 20.06 18.56
N ASP A 504 19.00 18.86 19.12
CA ASP A 504 18.48 17.68 18.41
C ASP A 504 17.06 17.95 17.85
N TRP A 505 16.23 18.73 18.56
CA TRP A 505 14.93 19.16 18.02
C TRP A 505 15.06 20.17 16.87
N ALA A 506 15.84 21.26 17.04
CA ALA A 506 16.02 22.29 16.01
C ALA A 506 16.57 21.70 14.69
N GLN A 507 17.45 20.70 14.78
CA GLN A 507 17.93 19.92 13.63
C GLN A 507 16.79 19.23 12.88
N ASN A 508 15.85 18.62 13.59
CA ASN A 508 14.70 17.92 13.01
C ASN A 508 13.58 18.86 12.53
N SER A 509 13.51 20.08 13.07
CA SER A 509 12.56 21.12 12.65
C SER A 509 13.00 21.94 11.43
N ASN A 510 14.15 21.61 10.84
CA ASN A 510 14.79 22.38 9.77
C ASN A 510 15.15 23.82 10.18
N GLU A 511 15.58 24.00 11.43
CA GLU A 511 16.20 25.23 11.97
C GLU A 511 17.71 25.02 12.22
N PRO A 512 18.53 24.68 11.19
CA PRO A 512 19.89 24.21 11.40
C PRO A 512 20.83 25.25 12.04
N MET A 513 20.53 26.55 11.97
CA MET A 513 21.33 27.60 12.60
C MET A 513 21.27 27.48 14.12
N ILE A 514 20.05 27.45 14.66
CA ILE A 514 19.79 27.31 16.10
C ILE A 514 20.30 25.95 16.58
N ALA A 515 20.15 24.89 15.78
CA ALA A 515 20.73 23.59 16.09
C ALA A 515 22.26 23.66 16.26
N VAL A 516 22.97 24.29 15.31
CA VAL A 516 24.43 24.46 15.33
C VAL A 516 24.88 25.31 16.52
N GLU A 517 24.23 26.45 16.79
CA GLU A 517 24.54 27.28 17.96
C GLU A 517 24.37 26.51 19.28
N MET A 518 23.28 25.76 19.42
CA MET A 518 22.99 24.97 20.62
C MET A 518 23.93 23.77 20.77
N PHE A 519 24.39 23.12 19.68
CA PHE A 519 25.42 22.07 19.73
C PHE A 519 26.81 22.63 20.07
N VAL A 520 27.17 23.80 19.54
CA VAL A 520 28.43 24.48 19.93
C VAL A 520 28.37 24.90 21.41
N ALA A 521 27.21 25.34 21.90
CA ALA A 521 27.00 25.65 23.32
C ALA A 521 26.96 24.41 24.24
N SER A 522 26.54 23.23 23.74
CA SER A 522 26.62 21.96 24.50
C SER A 522 28.01 21.32 24.48
N GLY A 523 28.85 21.66 23.49
CA GLY A 523 30.17 21.06 23.23
C GLY A 523 30.15 19.90 22.23
N ASP A 524 29.01 19.64 21.56
CA ASP A 524 28.85 18.58 20.56
C ASP A 524 29.39 19.00 19.17
N TYR A 525 30.70 19.29 19.07
CA TYR A 525 31.32 19.83 17.85
C TYR A 525 31.11 18.96 16.60
N ASP A 526 31.16 17.63 16.72
CA ASP A 526 30.92 16.71 15.59
C ASP A 526 29.51 16.88 14.99
N LYS A 527 28.48 17.06 15.83
CA LYS A 527 27.11 17.29 15.37
C LYS A 527 27.00 18.64 14.66
N ALA A 528 27.64 19.68 15.20
CA ALA A 528 27.66 21.01 14.60
C ALA A 528 28.35 21.01 13.22
N VAL A 529 29.54 20.43 13.11
CA VAL A 529 30.29 20.34 11.83
C VAL A 529 29.51 19.55 10.79
N ASN A 530 28.95 18.39 11.15
CA ASN A 530 28.12 17.60 10.22
C ASN A 530 26.85 18.34 9.76
N LEU A 531 26.30 19.24 10.59
CA LEU A 531 25.19 20.11 10.20
C LEU A 531 25.63 21.23 9.24
N MET A 532 26.72 21.93 9.53
CA MET A 532 27.26 22.97 8.64
C MET A 532 27.64 22.39 7.26
N ILE A 533 28.25 21.19 7.25
CA ILE A 533 28.60 20.42 6.05
C ILE A 533 27.39 20.10 5.18
N LYS A 534 26.27 19.66 5.79
CA LYS A 534 25.02 19.37 5.07
C LYS A 534 24.38 20.61 4.46
N ASN A 535 24.52 21.77 5.10
CA ASN A 535 23.92 23.04 4.66
C ASN A 535 24.87 23.93 3.84
N ASN A 536 26.10 23.48 3.53
CA ASN A 536 27.10 24.21 2.75
C ASN A 536 27.55 25.55 3.36
N TRP A 537 27.66 25.62 4.69
CA TRP A 537 28.07 26.85 5.40
C TRP A 537 29.58 26.95 5.56
N ILE A 538 30.26 27.19 4.45
CA ILE A 538 31.73 27.26 4.34
C ILE A 538 32.30 28.32 5.32
N ASP A 539 31.74 29.51 5.37
CA ASP A 539 32.20 30.58 6.28
C ASP A 539 32.11 30.19 7.76
N MET A 540 31.06 29.45 8.15
CA MET A 540 30.89 28.99 9.53
C MET A 540 31.84 27.84 9.87
N LEU A 541 32.12 26.95 8.91
CA LEU A 541 33.13 25.90 9.06
C LEU A 541 34.53 26.50 9.24
N ILE A 542 34.88 27.54 8.47
CA ILE A 542 36.16 28.25 8.61
C ILE A 542 36.23 28.98 9.96
N ASN A 543 35.19 29.74 10.32
CA ASN A 543 35.12 30.41 11.63
C ASN A 543 35.15 29.43 12.82
N LEU A 544 34.61 28.23 12.67
CA LEU A 544 34.66 27.18 13.69
C LEU A 544 36.04 26.51 13.74
N ALA A 545 36.66 26.21 12.59
CA ALA A 545 38.03 25.67 12.51
C ALA A 545 39.08 26.60 13.13
N HIS A 546 38.86 27.92 13.10
CA HIS A 546 39.71 28.89 13.80
C HIS A 546 39.43 29.02 15.32
N ARG A 547 38.31 28.47 15.82
CA ARG A 547 37.92 28.51 17.25
C ARG A 547 38.10 27.18 17.98
N ILE A 548 38.09 26.07 17.26
CA ILE A 548 38.36 24.73 17.79
C ILE A 548 39.87 24.57 18.06
N ASP A 549 40.23 23.96 19.19
CA ASP A 549 41.62 23.67 19.51
C ASP A 549 42.21 22.60 18.57
N ARG A 550 43.48 22.77 18.19
CA ARG A 550 44.22 21.93 17.23
C ARG A 550 44.39 20.48 17.68
N SER A 551 44.13 20.18 18.95
CA SER A 551 44.01 18.82 19.48
C SER A 551 42.86 18.01 18.83
N ASN A 552 41.81 18.66 18.31
CA ASN A 552 40.65 18.01 17.69
C ASN A 552 40.92 17.65 16.21
N VAL A 553 41.99 16.90 15.97
CA VAL A 553 42.52 16.58 14.64
C VAL A 553 41.47 15.98 13.71
N ASP A 554 40.60 15.10 14.20
CA ASP A 554 39.58 14.41 13.38
C ASP A 554 38.45 15.35 12.92
N VAL A 555 38.08 16.33 13.75
CA VAL A 555 37.12 17.39 13.41
C VAL A 555 37.73 18.31 12.34
N LEU A 556 39.00 18.69 12.49
CA LEU A 556 39.71 19.49 11.50
C LEU A 556 39.92 18.73 10.19
N ARG A 557 40.20 17.42 10.23
CA ARG A 557 40.31 16.57 9.03
C ARG A 557 38.98 16.45 8.29
N THR A 558 37.85 16.34 8.99
CA THR A 558 36.52 16.32 8.34
C THR A 558 36.18 17.65 7.69
N ILE A 559 36.58 18.79 8.27
CA ILE A 559 36.46 20.11 7.62
C ILE A 559 37.36 20.19 6.37
N GLY A 560 38.63 19.74 6.45
CA GLY A 560 39.56 19.73 5.30
C GLY A 560 39.06 18.88 4.14
N ASN A 561 38.58 17.66 4.43
CA ASN A 561 37.95 16.77 3.46
C ASN A 561 36.68 17.35 2.82
N TYR A 562 35.99 18.26 3.51
CA TYR A 562 34.83 18.97 2.95
C TYR A 562 35.24 20.13 2.04
N LEU A 563 36.23 20.93 2.45
CA LEU A 563 36.79 22.01 1.61
C LEU A 563 37.38 21.47 0.31
N ALA A 564 38.09 20.34 0.37
CA ALA A 564 38.57 19.62 -0.81
C ALA A 564 37.43 19.21 -1.77
N LYS A 565 36.30 18.72 -1.24
CA LYS A 565 35.07 18.43 -2.01
C LYS A 565 34.31 19.66 -2.50
N LYS A 566 34.80 20.86 -2.18
CA LYS A 566 34.26 22.15 -2.62
C LYS A 566 35.22 22.91 -3.52
N GLU A 567 36.28 22.25 -3.98
CA GLU A 567 37.33 22.80 -4.85
C GLU A 567 38.15 23.94 -4.20
N GLU A 568 37.98 24.15 -2.88
CA GLU A 568 38.73 25.09 -2.04
C GLU A 568 40.10 24.50 -1.65
N TYR A 569 40.85 24.03 -2.65
CA TYR A 569 42.10 23.29 -2.50
C TYR A 569 43.19 24.09 -1.75
N THR A 570 43.16 25.42 -1.82
CA THR A 570 44.07 26.32 -1.10
C THR A 570 43.80 26.34 0.41
N LEU A 571 42.53 26.34 0.83
CA LEU A 571 42.14 26.29 2.23
C LEU A 571 42.26 24.87 2.79
N ALA A 572 41.90 23.86 2.00
CA ALA A 572 42.06 22.45 2.35
C ALA A 572 43.54 22.08 2.55
N SER A 573 44.44 22.49 1.64
CA SER A 573 45.88 22.25 1.76
C SER A 573 46.50 22.93 2.98
N GLN A 574 46.15 24.20 3.26
CA GLN A 574 46.57 24.88 4.49
C GLN A 574 46.10 24.13 5.75
N LEU A 575 44.86 23.64 5.77
CA LEU A 575 44.32 22.91 6.92
C LEU A 575 45.02 21.56 7.10
N PHE A 576 45.19 20.76 6.04
CA PHE A 576 45.93 19.49 6.09
C PHE A 576 47.39 19.68 6.49
N GLN A 577 48.07 20.72 6.01
CA GLN A 577 49.42 21.07 6.45
C GLN A 577 49.45 21.48 7.93
N SER A 578 48.43 22.19 8.43
CA SER A 578 48.35 22.62 9.84
C SER A 578 48.16 21.45 10.83
N ILE A 579 47.60 20.32 10.38
CA ILE A 579 47.50 19.06 11.13
C ILE A 579 48.55 18.01 10.68
N ASN A 580 49.48 18.38 9.80
CA ASN A 580 50.55 17.55 9.24
C ASN A 580 50.09 16.25 8.53
N ASP A 581 48.89 16.26 7.93
CA ASP A 581 48.32 15.10 7.21
C ASP A 581 48.71 15.10 5.72
N ILE A 582 49.97 14.72 5.46
CA ILE A 582 50.54 14.72 4.10
C ILE A 582 49.84 13.69 3.19
N HIS A 583 49.32 12.59 3.74
CA HIS A 583 48.60 11.59 2.97
C HIS A 583 47.23 12.11 2.49
N ALA A 584 46.47 12.82 3.34
CA ALA A 584 45.26 13.53 2.89
C ALA A 584 45.58 14.58 1.82
N LEU A 585 46.71 15.28 1.94
CA LEU A 585 47.16 16.28 0.96
C LEU A 585 47.49 15.66 -0.42
N VAL A 586 48.22 14.53 -0.47
CA VAL A 586 48.50 13.80 -1.74
C VAL A 586 47.21 13.33 -2.39
N ASN A 587 46.34 12.65 -1.64
CA ASN A 587 45.06 12.14 -2.14
C ASN A 587 44.15 13.27 -2.65
N MET A 588 44.20 14.46 -2.05
CA MET A 588 43.49 15.64 -2.53
C MET A 588 44.00 16.09 -3.91
N TYR A 589 45.31 16.30 -4.08
CA TYR A 589 45.86 16.76 -5.36
C TYR A 589 45.71 15.73 -6.48
N VAL A 590 45.91 14.43 -6.18
CA VAL A 590 45.71 13.34 -7.14
C VAL A 590 44.23 13.20 -7.52
N GLY A 591 43.32 13.21 -6.54
CA GLY A 591 41.88 13.14 -6.80
C GLY A 591 41.30 14.36 -7.54
N ALA A 592 41.96 15.51 -7.46
CA ALA A 592 41.65 16.73 -8.20
C ALA A 592 42.37 16.83 -9.56
N ALA A 593 43.17 15.83 -9.96
CA ALA A 593 44.03 15.83 -11.15
C ALA A 593 45.01 17.03 -11.21
N ILE A 594 45.39 17.60 -10.07
CA ILE A 594 46.38 18.69 -9.95
C ILE A 594 47.78 18.06 -9.93
N TRP A 595 48.14 17.45 -11.06
CA TRP A 595 49.34 16.62 -11.18
C TRP A 595 50.64 17.37 -10.86
N ASN A 596 50.74 18.66 -11.19
CA ASN A 596 51.93 19.47 -10.90
C ASN A 596 52.28 19.52 -9.41
N ASP A 597 51.30 19.79 -8.54
CA ASP A 597 51.52 19.84 -7.08
C ASP A 597 51.74 18.43 -6.51
N ALA A 598 51.06 17.41 -7.06
CA ALA A 598 51.29 16.01 -6.70
C ALA A 598 52.73 15.57 -7.03
N PHE A 599 53.26 15.93 -8.21
CA PHE A 599 54.65 15.66 -8.61
C PHE A 599 55.66 16.40 -7.74
N LEU A 600 55.38 17.64 -7.31
CA LEU A 600 56.23 18.36 -6.36
C LEU A 600 56.29 17.65 -4.99
N ILE A 601 55.20 17.02 -4.55
CA ILE A 601 55.18 16.22 -3.32
C ILE A 601 55.90 14.88 -3.51
N ALA A 602 55.68 14.18 -4.63
CA ALA A 602 56.37 12.92 -4.95
C ALA A 602 57.89 13.11 -5.07
N ALA A 603 58.35 14.13 -5.80
CA ALA A 603 59.77 14.48 -5.92
C ALA A 603 60.43 14.83 -4.57
N LYS A 604 59.66 15.38 -3.62
CA LYS A 604 60.11 15.68 -2.25
C LYS A 604 60.05 14.46 -1.32
N TYR A 605 59.18 13.50 -1.59
CA TYR A 605 58.90 12.34 -0.76
C TYR A 605 58.68 11.09 -1.64
N GLN A 606 59.76 10.51 -2.13
CA GLN A 606 59.77 9.41 -3.13
C GLN A 606 58.90 8.19 -2.75
N LYS A 607 58.58 8.00 -1.46
CA LYS A 607 57.59 7.03 -0.96
C LYS A 607 56.16 7.22 -1.52
N TYR A 608 55.84 8.38 -2.07
CA TYR A 608 54.56 8.70 -2.70
C TYR A 608 54.59 8.58 -4.23
N ASN A 609 55.66 8.06 -4.83
CA ASN A 609 55.73 7.87 -6.27
C ASN A 609 54.62 6.93 -6.78
N GLU A 610 54.34 5.82 -6.08
CA GLU A 610 53.24 4.90 -6.43
C GLU A 610 51.87 5.61 -6.32
N GLU A 611 51.62 6.30 -5.20
CA GLU A 611 50.39 7.06 -4.94
C GLU A 611 50.11 8.20 -5.97
N VAL A 612 51.12 8.64 -6.73
CA VAL A 612 50.98 9.71 -7.74
C VAL A 612 51.08 9.20 -9.18
N TYR A 613 52.11 8.41 -9.52
CA TYR A 613 52.35 7.96 -10.89
C TYR A 613 51.42 6.82 -11.33
N LEU A 614 50.96 5.94 -10.43
CA LEU A 614 50.03 4.86 -10.82
C LEU A 614 48.62 5.40 -11.15
N PRO A 615 48.02 6.34 -10.38
CA PRO A 615 46.82 7.05 -10.80
C PRO A 615 47.02 7.88 -12.08
N TYR A 616 48.17 8.52 -12.25
CA TYR A 616 48.48 9.29 -13.46
C TYR A 616 48.56 8.39 -14.71
N ALA A 617 49.19 7.21 -14.61
CA ALA A 617 49.24 6.22 -15.69
C ALA A 617 47.85 5.72 -16.10
N ARG A 618 46.96 5.51 -15.12
CA ARG A 618 45.56 5.13 -15.35
C ARG A 618 44.78 6.27 -16.00
N TRP A 619 44.93 7.51 -15.53
CA TRP A 619 44.31 8.69 -16.14
C TRP A 619 44.78 8.92 -17.58
N LEU A 620 46.07 8.73 -17.89
CA LEU A 620 46.59 8.79 -19.26
C LEU A 620 45.98 7.71 -20.16
N ALA A 621 45.82 6.48 -19.66
CA ALA A 621 45.18 5.39 -20.39
C ALA A 621 43.68 5.66 -20.64
N GLU A 622 42.94 6.18 -19.65
CA GLU A 622 41.54 6.60 -19.81
C GLU A 622 41.37 7.72 -20.85
N ASN A 623 42.37 8.60 -20.99
CA ASN A 623 42.40 9.67 -22.00
C ASN A 623 43.03 9.22 -23.34
N ASN A 624 43.26 7.91 -23.55
CA ASN A 624 43.85 7.31 -24.76
C ASN A 624 45.32 7.69 -25.07
N HIS A 625 46.03 8.34 -24.16
CA HIS A 625 47.46 8.64 -24.29
C HIS A 625 48.32 7.42 -23.89
N PHE A 626 48.09 6.28 -24.56
CA PHE A 626 48.64 4.98 -24.17
C PHE A 626 50.19 4.94 -24.16
N ASP A 627 50.85 5.65 -25.07
CA ASP A 627 52.33 5.73 -25.15
C ASP A 627 52.95 6.57 -24.01
N GLU A 628 52.16 7.43 -23.36
CA GLU A 628 52.53 8.14 -22.14
C GLU A 628 52.16 7.32 -20.90
N ALA A 629 51.00 6.64 -20.92
CA ALA A 629 50.58 5.72 -19.88
C ALA A 629 51.61 4.61 -19.65
N GLN A 630 52.15 3.98 -20.70
CA GLN A 630 53.24 3.00 -20.61
C GLN A 630 54.46 3.56 -19.84
N LYS A 631 54.87 4.80 -20.13
CA LYS A 631 55.99 5.46 -19.45
C LYS A 631 55.66 5.77 -17.99
N ALA A 632 54.42 6.17 -17.69
CA ALA A 632 53.97 6.42 -16.32
C ALA A 632 53.84 5.12 -15.49
N TYR A 633 53.39 4.01 -16.08
CA TYR A 633 53.43 2.69 -15.44
C TYR A 633 54.87 2.27 -15.12
N HIS A 634 55.82 2.52 -16.04
CA HIS A 634 57.24 2.27 -15.78
C HIS A 634 57.80 3.14 -14.65
N MET A 635 57.44 4.44 -14.59
CA MET A 635 57.82 5.33 -13.48
C MET A 635 57.21 4.94 -12.13
N ALA A 636 56.07 4.25 -12.12
CA ALA A 636 55.49 3.63 -10.94
C ALA A 636 56.13 2.26 -10.60
N GLY A 637 56.76 1.58 -11.57
CA GLY A 637 57.34 0.23 -11.43
C GLY A 637 56.43 -0.94 -11.84
N HIS A 638 55.33 -0.69 -12.55
CA HIS A 638 54.28 -1.67 -12.87
C HIS A 638 54.35 -2.20 -14.32
N ASP A 639 55.54 -2.60 -14.79
CA ASP A 639 55.79 -3.06 -16.17
C ASP A 639 54.95 -4.29 -16.61
N MET A 640 54.45 -5.07 -15.65
CA MET A 640 53.54 -6.20 -15.91
C MET A 640 52.08 -5.76 -16.08
N GLU A 641 51.63 -4.70 -15.39
CA GLU A 641 50.29 -4.12 -15.65
C GLU A 641 50.26 -3.47 -17.04
N ALA A 642 51.36 -2.82 -17.44
CA ALA A 642 51.50 -2.23 -18.76
C ALA A 642 51.33 -3.25 -19.91
N LEU A 643 51.73 -4.52 -19.71
CA LEU A 643 51.46 -5.62 -20.65
C LEU A 643 49.99 -6.02 -20.66
N GLN A 644 49.41 -6.23 -19.47
CA GLN A 644 48.03 -6.69 -19.33
C GLN A 644 47.04 -5.67 -19.92
N VAL A 645 47.31 -4.38 -19.75
CA VAL A 645 46.57 -3.30 -20.43
C VAL A 645 46.67 -3.44 -21.95
N LEU A 646 47.83 -3.76 -22.50
CA LEU A 646 48.04 -3.86 -23.95
C LEU A 646 47.41 -5.14 -24.54
N GLU A 647 47.46 -6.27 -23.82
CA GLU A 647 46.70 -7.49 -24.14
C GLU A 647 45.17 -7.25 -24.07
N GLN A 648 44.70 -6.49 -23.08
CA GLN A 648 43.29 -6.11 -22.95
C GLN A 648 42.86 -5.13 -24.06
N LEU A 649 43.73 -4.21 -24.50
CA LEU A 649 43.48 -3.35 -25.65
C LEU A 649 43.37 -4.15 -26.96
N ILE A 650 44.22 -5.18 -27.16
CA ILE A 650 44.06 -6.14 -28.26
C ILE A 650 42.68 -6.81 -28.19
N GLU A 651 42.31 -7.37 -27.04
CA GLU A 651 41.04 -8.09 -26.92
C GLU A 651 39.83 -7.17 -27.14
N ASN A 652 39.86 -5.94 -26.63
CA ASN A 652 38.80 -4.96 -26.80
C ASN A 652 38.70 -4.48 -28.26
N ALA A 653 39.80 -4.13 -28.91
CA ALA A 653 39.81 -3.75 -30.34
C ALA A 653 39.24 -4.89 -31.21
N VAL A 654 39.64 -6.14 -30.93
CA VAL A 654 39.13 -7.33 -31.63
C VAL A 654 37.65 -7.60 -31.33
N ARG A 655 37.15 -7.34 -30.10
CA ARG A 655 35.72 -7.40 -29.76
C ARG A 655 34.91 -6.35 -30.50
N GLU A 656 35.39 -5.11 -30.51
CA GLU A 656 34.75 -3.92 -31.11
C GLU A 656 34.83 -3.90 -32.65
N ASN A 657 35.66 -4.77 -33.25
CA ASN A 657 35.94 -4.83 -34.69
C ASN A 657 36.86 -3.70 -35.21
N ARG A 658 37.62 -3.04 -34.32
CA ARG A 658 38.69 -2.10 -34.67
C ARG A 658 39.94 -2.87 -35.11
N PHE A 659 39.90 -3.41 -36.32
CA PHE A 659 40.91 -4.37 -36.78
C PHE A 659 42.26 -3.73 -37.15
N VAL A 660 42.30 -2.44 -37.52
CA VAL A 660 43.57 -1.68 -37.62
C VAL A 660 44.25 -1.60 -36.26
N ASP A 661 43.54 -1.11 -35.24
CA ASP A 661 44.03 -0.94 -33.87
C ASP A 661 44.48 -2.29 -33.27
N ALA A 662 43.70 -3.36 -33.50
CA ALA A 662 44.12 -4.71 -33.17
C ALA A 662 45.43 -5.11 -33.87
N GLY A 663 45.59 -4.76 -35.15
CA GLY A 663 46.84 -4.92 -35.89
C GLY A 663 48.01 -4.20 -35.21
N TYR A 664 47.83 -2.90 -34.91
CA TYR A 664 48.82 -2.05 -34.26
C TYR A 664 49.22 -2.57 -32.87
N TYR A 665 48.27 -2.88 -31.99
CA TYR A 665 48.58 -3.39 -30.65
C TYR A 665 49.25 -4.78 -30.70
N ASN A 666 48.88 -5.67 -31.63
CA ASN A 666 49.61 -6.94 -31.83
C ASN A 666 51.05 -6.68 -32.31
N TRP A 667 51.28 -5.65 -33.14
CA TRP A 667 52.63 -5.24 -33.54
C TRP A 667 53.42 -4.67 -32.35
N MET A 668 52.87 -3.76 -31.56
CA MET A 668 53.51 -3.23 -30.34
C MET A 668 53.89 -4.35 -29.37
N LEU A 669 52.97 -5.29 -29.12
CA LEU A 669 53.23 -6.44 -28.24
C LEU A 669 54.34 -7.35 -28.79
N SER A 670 54.37 -7.57 -30.11
CA SER A 670 55.49 -8.30 -30.73
C SER A 670 56.83 -7.57 -30.50
N MET A 671 56.87 -6.25 -30.62
CA MET A 671 58.09 -5.47 -30.39
C MET A 671 58.52 -5.50 -28.92
N GLN A 672 57.60 -5.42 -27.94
CA GLN A 672 57.95 -5.59 -26.53
C GLN A 672 58.51 -7.00 -26.21
N TYR A 673 58.06 -8.06 -26.91
CA TYR A 673 58.69 -9.38 -26.78
C TYR A 673 60.06 -9.46 -27.46
N LEU A 674 60.31 -8.70 -28.54
CA LEU A 674 61.60 -8.62 -29.21
C LEU A 674 62.62 -7.80 -28.40
N GLU A 675 62.23 -6.65 -27.84
CA GLU A 675 63.07 -5.82 -26.96
C GLU A 675 63.53 -6.56 -25.70
N ARG A 676 62.69 -7.47 -25.18
CA ARG A 676 62.98 -8.28 -23.99
C ARG A 676 63.69 -9.61 -24.31
N TYR A 677 63.98 -9.87 -25.59
CA TYR A 677 64.66 -11.09 -26.00
C TYR A 677 66.07 -11.18 -25.39
N SER A 678 66.23 -12.14 -24.48
CA SER A 678 67.45 -12.36 -23.69
C SER A 678 68.02 -13.78 -23.91
N GLY A 679 67.75 -14.36 -25.09
CA GLY A 679 68.17 -15.72 -25.46
C GLY A 679 67.07 -16.79 -25.36
N ASP A 680 65.87 -16.43 -24.88
CA ASP A 680 64.71 -17.33 -24.75
C ASP A 680 64.00 -17.57 -26.10
N PRO A 681 63.94 -18.81 -26.62
CA PRO A 681 63.19 -19.13 -27.84
C PRO A 681 61.69 -18.86 -27.76
N GLU A 682 61.06 -18.94 -26.58
CA GLU A 682 59.61 -18.69 -26.46
C GLU A 682 59.25 -17.24 -26.81
N LEU A 683 60.13 -16.28 -26.51
CA LEU A 683 59.92 -14.87 -26.88
C LEU A 683 59.98 -14.67 -28.39
N ILE A 684 60.80 -15.45 -29.12
CA ILE A 684 60.82 -15.45 -30.59
C ILE A 684 59.53 -16.05 -31.15
N GLU A 685 59.03 -17.16 -30.59
CA GLU A 685 57.77 -17.76 -31.04
C GLU A 685 56.57 -16.84 -30.78
N LYS A 686 56.53 -16.18 -29.60
CA LYS A 686 55.54 -15.14 -29.28
C LYS A 686 55.65 -13.95 -30.25
N PHE A 687 56.85 -13.45 -30.52
CA PHE A 687 57.06 -12.41 -31.54
C PHE A 687 56.50 -12.81 -32.91
N LEU A 688 56.79 -14.02 -33.39
CA LEU A 688 56.35 -14.50 -34.70
C LEU A 688 54.81 -14.65 -34.78
N ASP A 689 54.19 -15.18 -33.73
CA ASP A 689 52.73 -15.33 -33.64
C ASP A 689 52.03 -13.96 -33.56
N PHE A 690 52.47 -13.05 -32.69
CA PHE A 690 51.90 -11.70 -32.60
C PHE A 690 52.17 -10.86 -33.87
N SER A 691 53.33 -11.00 -34.52
CA SER A 691 53.61 -10.37 -35.82
C SER A 691 52.70 -10.90 -36.94
N ASN A 692 52.36 -12.20 -36.92
CA ASN A 692 51.40 -12.76 -37.89
C ASN A 692 49.96 -12.33 -37.59
N LYS A 693 49.56 -12.28 -36.31
CA LYS A 693 48.26 -11.73 -35.89
C LYS A 693 48.10 -10.27 -36.31
N ALA A 694 49.15 -9.45 -36.12
CA ALA A 694 49.16 -8.06 -36.57
C ALA A 694 48.86 -7.93 -38.07
N ASN A 695 49.60 -8.69 -38.91
CA ASN A 695 49.36 -8.74 -40.35
C ASN A 695 47.93 -9.15 -40.71
N CYS A 696 47.39 -10.16 -40.03
CA CYS A 696 46.09 -10.73 -40.37
C CYS A 696 44.92 -9.86 -39.93
N TYR A 697 44.98 -9.23 -38.75
CA TYR A 697 43.96 -8.26 -38.34
C TYR A 697 43.96 -7.04 -39.25
N TYR A 698 45.13 -6.45 -39.50
CA TYR A 698 45.29 -5.31 -40.42
C TYR A 698 44.75 -5.65 -41.83
N ALA A 699 45.09 -6.82 -42.40
CA ALA A 699 44.56 -7.23 -43.70
C ALA A 699 43.04 -7.52 -43.67
N PHE A 700 42.52 -8.05 -42.56
CA PHE A 700 41.10 -8.35 -42.42
C PHE A 700 40.23 -7.09 -42.26
N ASP A 701 40.78 -5.98 -41.76
CA ASP A 701 40.09 -4.69 -41.69
C ASP A 701 39.52 -4.25 -43.06
N VAL A 702 40.31 -4.39 -44.13
CA VAL A 702 39.89 -4.04 -45.49
C VAL A 702 38.71 -4.90 -45.96
N ILE A 703 38.70 -6.20 -45.64
CA ILE A 703 37.57 -7.09 -45.91
C ILE A 703 36.37 -6.76 -45.02
N HIS A 704 36.60 -6.38 -43.77
CA HIS A 704 35.53 -6.00 -42.84
C HIS A 704 34.80 -4.76 -43.36
N LYS A 705 35.56 -3.70 -43.70
CA LYS A 705 35.04 -2.45 -44.29
C LYS A 705 34.31 -2.72 -45.60
N TYR A 706 34.90 -3.48 -46.53
CA TYR A 706 34.23 -3.88 -47.78
C TYR A 706 32.85 -4.56 -47.59
N LEU A 707 32.63 -5.25 -46.47
CA LEU A 707 31.39 -5.98 -46.16
C LEU A 707 30.48 -5.28 -45.13
N ALA A 708 30.89 -4.11 -44.63
CA ALA A 708 30.16 -3.31 -43.64
C ALA A 708 29.75 -1.94 -44.20
N GLU A 709 30.61 -1.33 -45.03
CA GLU A 709 30.42 -0.04 -45.67
C GLU A 709 29.68 -0.20 -47.02
N PRO A 710 28.82 0.76 -47.42
CA PRO A 710 28.03 0.65 -48.66
C PRO A 710 28.86 0.86 -49.94
N PHE A 711 30.05 1.45 -49.82
CA PHE A 711 30.97 1.73 -50.91
C PHE A 711 32.40 1.39 -50.46
N THR A 712 33.29 1.08 -51.40
CA THR A 712 34.72 0.91 -51.11
C THR A 712 35.55 1.66 -52.14
N SER A 713 36.72 2.16 -51.72
CA SER A 713 37.78 2.65 -52.60
C SER A 713 38.81 1.57 -52.96
N CYS A 714 38.73 0.38 -52.35
CA CYS A 714 39.64 -0.73 -52.62
C CYS A 714 39.23 -1.44 -53.93
N PRO A 715 40.15 -1.62 -54.90
CA PRO A 715 39.81 -2.24 -56.18
C PRO A 715 39.63 -3.77 -56.03
N ALA A 716 38.90 -4.38 -56.96
CA ALA A 716 38.40 -5.74 -56.80
C ALA A 716 39.50 -6.83 -56.84
N ASP A 717 40.61 -6.56 -57.52
CA ASP A 717 41.82 -7.37 -57.58
C ASP A 717 42.57 -7.35 -56.24
N ALA A 718 42.75 -6.17 -55.63
CA ALA A 718 43.29 -6.04 -54.28
C ALA A 718 42.43 -6.80 -53.26
N LEU A 719 41.10 -6.69 -53.34
CA LEU A 719 40.18 -7.47 -52.50
C LEU A 719 40.32 -8.99 -52.70
N ILE A 720 40.58 -9.48 -53.91
CA ILE A 720 40.93 -10.89 -54.15
C ILE A 720 42.28 -11.24 -53.52
N ASN A 721 43.32 -10.41 -53.71
CA ASN A 721 44.66 -10.68 -53.17
C ASN A 721 44.67 -10.72 -51.62
N ILE A 722 44.01 -9.77 -50.96
CA ILE A 722 43.84 -9.71 -49.51
C ILE A 722 43.05 -10.92 -48.99
N ALA A 723 41.95 -11.28 -49.65
CA ALA A 723 41.15 -12.43 -49.25
C ALA A 723 41.86 -13.76 -49.53
N ARG A 724 42.68 -13.85 -50.58
CA ARG A 724 43.52 -15.03 -50.89
C ARG A 724 44.58 -15.22 -49.81
N TYR A 725 45.27 -14.14 -49.42
CA TYR A 725 46.23 -14.14 -48.31
C TYR A 725 45.62 -14.75 -47.04
N LEU A 726 44.49 -14.20 -46.60
CA LEU A 726 43.81 -14.59 -45.36
C LEU A 726 43.15 -15.98 -45.43
N ALA A 727 42.72 -16.43 -46.61
CA ALA A 727 42.16 -17.78 -46.79
C ALA A 727 43.20 -18.86 -46.50
N PHE A 728 44.48 -18.61 -46.81
CA PHE A 728 45.59 -19.55 -46.60
C PHE A 728 46.41 -19.27 -45.33
N GLN A 729 45.88 -18.47 -44.40
CA GLN A 729 46.43 -18.32 -43.05
C GLN A 729 45.82 -19.34 -42.06
N LYS A 730 46.57 -19.59 -40.97
CA LYS A 730 46.05 -20.27 -39.77
C LYS A 730 44.81 -19.54 -39.24
N GLU A 731 43.94 -20.26 -38.54
CA GLU A 731 42.75 -19.66 -37.95
C GLU A 731 43.13 -18.72 -36.80
N ILE A 732 42.74 -17.45 -36.95
CA ILE A 732 42.98 -16.39 -35.99
C ILE A 732 41.64 -15.94 -35.43
N TYR A 733 41.61 -15.68 -34.12
CA TYR A 733 40.39 -15.33 -33.39
C TYR A 733 39.65 -14.16 -34.03
N LYS A 734 38.30 -14.20 -34.04
CA LYS A 734 37.40 -13.16 -34.59
C LYS A 734 37.53 -12.84 -36.11
N ILE A 735 38.54 -13.35 -36.81
CA ILE A 735 38.66 -13.22 -38.28
C ILE A 735 37.68 -14.18 -38.97
N SER A 736 36.75 -13.63 -39.75
CA SER A 736 35.64 -14.39 -40.32
C SER A 736 36.02 -15.09 -41.62
N ARG A 737 36.29 -16.41 -41.56
CA ARG A 737 36.47 -17.28 -42.74
C ARG A 737 35.32 -17.16 -43.74
N VAL A 738 34.07 -17.03 -43.27
CA VAL A 738 32.90 -16.82 -44.15
C VAL A 738 32.98 -15.47 -44.88
N SER A 739 33.42 -14.40 -44.21
CA SER A 739 33.60 -13.09 -44.84
C SER A 739 34.70 -13.13 -45.92
N ILE A 740 35.82 -13.79 -45.63
CA ILE A 740 36.94 -13.95 -46.57
C ILE A 740 36.49 -14.71 -47.83
N LEU A 741 35.86 -15.89 -47.65
CA LEU A 741 35.41 -16.72 -48.76
C LEU A 741 34.26 -16.07 -49.54
N TYR A 742 33.35 -15.35 -48.88
CA TYR A 742 32.29 -14.58 -49.56
C TYR A 742 32.87 -13.47 -50.44
N THR A 743 33.93 -12.77 -49.99
CA THR A 743 34.63 -11.78 -50.83
C THR A 743 35.33 -12.44 -52.03
N LEU A 744 36.01 -13.58 -51.84
CA LEU A 744 36.61 -14.34 -52.95
C LEU A 744 35.56 -14.82 -53.97
N MET A 745 34.42 -15.31 -53.50
CA MET A 745 33.29 -15.71 -54.35
C MET A 745 32.76 -14.52 -55.16
N LYS A 746 32.42 -13.42 -54.49
CA LYS A 746 31.74 -12.27 -55.10
C LYS A 746 32.66 -11.54 -56.08
N GLN A 747 33.88 -11.18 -55.67
CA GLN A 747 34.82 -10.48 -56.54
C GLN A 747 35.39 -11.43 -57.62
N GLY A 748 35.56 -12.72 -57.32
CA GLY A 748 35.93 -13.72 -58.31
C GLY A 748 34.90 -13.84 -59.44
N GLN A 749 33.60 -13.74 -59.14
CA GLN A 749 32.57 -13.67 -60.20
C GLN A 749 32.61 -12.37 -61.02
N VAL A 750 32.94 -11.23 -60.40
CA VAL A 750 33.03 -9.93 -61.08
C VAL A 750 34.20 -9.90 -62.05
N LEU A 751 35.38 -10.39 -61.64
CA LEU A 751 36.61 -10.38 -62.44
C LEU A 751 36.82 -11.63 -63.30
N GLY A 752 35.89 -12.60 -63.28
CA GLY A 752 35.95 -13.81 -64.11
C GLY A 752 36.83 -14.94 -63.58
N ALA A 753 37.27 -14.88 -62.32
CA ALA A 753 37.86 -16.00 -61.58
C ALA A 753 36.78 -17.02 -61.16
N TYR A 754 36.14 -17.69 -62.13
CA TYR A 754 34.99 -18.57 -61.89
C TYR A 754 35.37 -19.92 -61.28
N LYS A 755 36.62 -20.35 -61.30
CA LYS A 755 37.09 -21.55 -60.61
C LYS A 755 37.46 -21.22 -59.16
N LEU A 756 38.09 -20.08 -58.89
CA LEU A 756 38.23 -19.51 -57.54
C LEU A 756 36.86 -19.33 -56.86
N ALA A 757 35.88 -18.73 -57.57
CA ALA A 757 34.55 -18.49 -57.00
C ALA A 757 33.80 -19.79 -56.66
N ARG A 758 34.01 -20.88 -57.42
CA ARG A 758 33.47 -22.21 -57.08
C ARG A 758 34.15 -22.85 -55.88
N TYR A 759 35.49 -22.77 -55.81
CA TYR A 759 36.21 -23.22 -54.62
C TYR A 759 35.73 -22.48 -53.37
N ALA A 760 35.55 -21.15 -53.46
CA ALA A 760 35.01 -20.36 -52.36
C ALA A 760 33.59 -20.80 -51.95
N LEU A 761 32.69 -21.08 -52.90
CA LEU A 761 31.36 -21.62 -52.65
C LEU A 761 31.37 -23.03 -52.01
N GLU A 762 32.27 -23.90 -52.47
CA GLU A 762 32.47 -25.23 -51.90
C GLU A 762 32.95 -25.14 -50.44
N GLN A 763 33.96 -24.29 -50.16
CA GLN A 763 34.43 -24.04 -48.80
C GLN A 763 33.36 -23.38 -47.91
N LEU A 764 32.52 -22.48 -48.46
CA LEU A 764 31.38 -21.91 -47.75
C LEU A 764 30.34 -22.96 -47.36
N SER A 765 30.17 -24.04 -48.13
CA SER A 765 29.21 -25.12 -47.81
C SER A 765 29.58 -25.93 -46.56
N TYR A 766 30.87 -25.95 -46.19
CA TYR A 766 31.36 -26.58 -44.96
C TYR A 766 31.30 -25.66 -43.73
N LEU A 767 30.89 -24.39 -43.90
CA LEU A 767 30.89 -23.38 -42.85
C LEU A 767 29.48 -22.94 -42.46
N LYS A 768 29.29 -22.59 -41.19
CA LYS A 768 28.03 -22.03 -40.69
C LYS A 768 27.87 -20.58 -41.13
N THR A 769 27.25 -20.37 -42.28
CA THR A 769 27.02 -19.03 -42.86
C THR A 769 26.02 -18.21 -42.03
N PRO A 770 26.29 -16.92 -41.76
CA PRO A 770 25.30 -16.02 -41.17
C PRO A 770 24.14 -15.73 -42.14
N ARG A 771 22.91 -15.63 -41.62
CA ARG A 771 21.67 -15.37 -42.40
C ARG A 771 21.73 -14.21 -43.41
N ARG A 772 22.58 -13.21 -43.17
CA ARG A 772 22.77 -12.07 -44.11
C ARG A 772 23.46 -12.46 -45.41
N PHE A 773 24.26 -13.54 -45.39
CA PHE A 773 24.96 -14.07 -46.56
C PHE A 773 24.28 -15.31 -47.14
N GLU A 774 23.55 -16.07 -46.33
CA GLU A 774 22.84 -17.32 -46.69
C GLU A 774 22.13 -17.22 -48.05
N LYS A 775 21.17 -16.29 -48.22
CA LYS A 775 20.45 -16.08 -49.48
C LYS A 775 21.32 -15.63 -50.66
N LEU A 776 22.38 -14.87 -50.39
CA LEU A 776 23.27 -14.34 -51.44
C LEU A 776 24.14 -15.49 -51.98
N ILE A 777 24.70 -16.30 -51.07
CA ILE A 777 25.44 -17.52 -51.37
C ILE A 777 24.55 -18.53 -52.11
N GLU A 778 23.27 -18.68 -51.74
CA GLU A 778 22.31 -19.51 -52.48
C GLU A 778 22.11 -19.02 -53.93
N THR A 779 21.92 -17.70 -54.14
CA THR A 779 21.79 -17.15 -55.50
C THR A 779 23.08 -17.29 -56.31
N ASP A 780 24.24 -17.05 -55.72
CA ASP A 780 25.54 -17.19 -56.36
C ASP A 780 25.87 -18.66 -56.70
N ALA A 781 25.49 -19.61 -55.83
CA ALA A 781 25.61 -21.06 -56.07
C ALA A 781 24.72 -21.58 -57.21
N LEU A 782 23.69 -20.83 -57.60
CA LEU A 782 22.91 -21.07 -58.81
C LEU A 782 23.53 -20.34 -60.03
N MET A 783 23.87 -19.06 -59.89
CA MET A 783 24.43 -18.24 -60.97
C MET A 783 25.76 -18.77 -61.51
N ILE A 784 26.66 -19.25 -60.64
CA ILE A 784 27.97 -19.79 -61.03
C ILE A 784 27.86 -21.02 -61.95
N ARG A 785 26.72 -21.72 -61.97
CA ARG A 785 26.48 -22.89 -62.84
C ARG A 785 26.42 -22.52 -64.32
N SER A 786 26.14 -21.24 -64.64
CA SER A 786 26.09 -20.70 -66.00
C SER A 786 27.45 -20.26 -66.57
N LYS A 787 28.51 -20.25 -65.75
CA LYS A 787 29.83 -19.69 -66.08
C LYS A 787 30.81 -20.78 -66.53
N PRO A 788 31.88 -20.48 -67.29
CA PRO A 788 32.91 -21.47 -67.62
C PRO A 788 33.67 -21.96 -66.36
N PHE A 789 34.35 -23.10 -66.43
CA PHE A 789 35.19 -23.64 -65.35
C PHE A 789 36.66 -23.20 -65.50
N THR A 790 36.87 -21.90 -65.67
CA THR A 790 38.17 -21.26 -65.83
C THR A 790 38.26 -20.02 -64.94
N ASP A 791 39.49 -19.62 -64.62
CA ASP A 791 39.77 -18.28 -64.09
C ASP A 791 40.31 -17.41 -65.24
N ALA A 792 40.17 -16.09 -65.16
CA ALA A 792 40.79 -15.17 -66.11
C ALA A 792 42.32 -15.19 -65.96
N GLU A 793 43.05 -15.31 -67.07
CA GLU A 793 44.51 -15.52 -67.06
C GLU A 793 45.28 -14.34 -66.46
N GLU A 794 44.79 -13.12 -66.66
CA GLU A 794 45.30 -11.86 -66.10
C GLU A 794 45.34 -11.84 -64.55
N LEU A 795 44.52 -12.66 -63.89
CA LEU A 795 44.44 -12.74 -62.42
C LEU A 795 45.37 -13.80 -61.81
N LEU A 796 46.02 -14.64 -62.62
CA LEU A 796 46.82 -15.76 -62.13
C LEU A 796 48.18 -15.26 -61.63
N PRO A 797 48.50 -15.30 -60.32
CA PRO A 797 49.75 -14.76 -59.80
C PRO A 797 50.98 -15.45 -60.40
N MET A 798 51.68 -14.74 -61.29
CA MET A 798 52.94 -15.19 -61.85
C MET A 798 54.01 -15.21 -60.74
N CYS A 799 54.67 -16.35 -60.56
CA CYS A 799 55.86 -16.38 -59.72
C CYS A 799 57.01 -15.79 -60.52
N TYR A 800 57.32 -14.51 -60.29
CA TYR A 800 58.40 -13.80 -60.98
C TYR A 800 59.76 -14.50 -60.91
N ARG A 801 60.00 -15.29 -59.86
CA ARG A 801 61.20 -16.15 -59.75
C ARG A 801 61.29 -17.25 -60.81
N CYS A 802 60.18 -17.86 -61.26
CA CYS A 802 60.24 -19.02 -62.17
C CYS A 802 59.31 -18.94 -63.39
N GLY A 803 58.69 -17.79 -63.65
CA GLY A 803 57.86 -17.52 -64.83
C GLY A 803 56.51 -18.26 -64.88
N ILE A 804 56.20 -19.11 -63.90
CA ILE A 804 54.97 -19.93 -63.89
C ILE A 804 53.83 -19.17 -63.22
N SER A 805 52.71 -19.02 -63.94
CA SER A 805 51.42 -18.57 -63.41
C SER A 805 50.86 -19.60 -62.43
N ASN A 806 50.56 -19.17 -61.20
CA ASN A 806 50.01 -20.03 -60.15
C ASN A 806 48.48 -19.93 -60.15
N PRO A 807 47.76 -21.01 -59.79
CA PRO A 807 46.32 -20.93 -59.61
C PRO A 807 45.97 -20.05 -58.40
N LEU A 808 44.81 -19.40 -58.46
CA LEU A 808 44.27 -18.59 -57.36
C LEU A 808 43.90 -19.40 -56.10
N VAL A 809 43.89 -20.74 -56.20
CA VAL A 809 43.60 -21.69 -55.12
C VAL A 809 44.86 -22.50 -54.83
N GLY A 810 45.39 -22.43 -53.60
CA GLY A 810 46.62 -23.13 -53.22
C GLY A 810 47.20 -22.67 -51.87
N THR A 811 48.40 -22.09 -51.92
CA THR A 811 49.18 -21.61 -50.76
C THR A 811 49.64 -20.18 -51.00
N ASN A 812 50.05 -19.46 -49.93
CA ASN A 812 50.79 -18.19 -50.05
C ASN A 812 52.27 -18.41 -50.48
N GLU A 813 52.48 -19.37 -51.38
CA GLU A 813 53.76 -19.81 -51.94
C GLU A 813 53.54 -20.27 -53.37
N CYS A 814 54.54 -20.12 -54.24
CA CYS A 814 54.52 -20.71 -55.58
C CYS A 814 54.46 -22.25 -55.50
N ILE A 815 53.52 -22.84 -56.23
CA ILE A 815 53.30 -24.30 -56.24
C ILE A 815 54.51 -25.06 -56.79
N HIS A 816 55.24 -24.47 -57.76
CA HIS A 816 56.37 -25.10 -58.42
C HIS A 816 57.70 -24.95 -57.64
N CYS A 817 58.09 -23.72 -57.29
CA CYS A 817 59.43 -23.45 -56.72
C CYS A 817 59.45 -23.12 -55.22
N LYS A 818 58.29 -23.10 -54.54
CA LYS A 818 58.16 -22.90 -53.09
C LYS A 818 58.80 -21.62 -52.53
N THR A 819 58.91 -20.58 -53.35
CA THR A 819 59.06 -19.21 -52.86
C THR A 819 57.78 -18.80 -52.15
N PRO A 820 57.82 -18.25 -50.92
CA PRO A 820 56.68 -17.55 -50.36
C PRO A 820 56.29 -16.35 -51.24
N PHE A 821 55.11 -15.79 -51.01
CA PHE A 821 54.71 -14.52 -51.59
C PHE A 821 54.61 -13.46 -50.49
N ILE A 822 55.55 -12.49 -50.43
CA ILE A 822 55.28 -11.25 -49.66
C ILE A 822 54.11 -10.53 -50.31
N LEU A 823 53.29 -9.84 -49.52
CA LEU A 823 52.26 -8.96 -50.02
C LEU A 823 52.42 -7.56 -49.40
N SER A 824 52.56 -6.53 -50.24
CA SER A 824 52.49 -5.11 -49.88
C SER A 824 51.27 -4.86 -48.99
N PHE A 825 51.44 -4.17 -47.86
CA PHE A 825 50.32 -3.96 -46.92
C PHE A 825 49.39 -2.79 -47.31
N VAL A 826 49.51 -2.26 -48.53
CA VAL A 826 48.48 -1.38 -49.14
C VAL A 826 47.91 -1.98 -50.43
N SER A 827 48.71 -2.75 -51.18
CA SER A 827 48.44 -3.15 -52.58
C SER A 827 48.72 -4.64 -52.90
N PHE A 828 49.29 -5.39 -51.96
CA PHE A 828 49.42 -6.85 -51.94
C PHE A 828 50.20 -7.53 -53.12
N GLY A 829 51.50 -7.20 -53.27
CA GLY A 829 52.54 -7.88 -54.10
C GLY A 829 53.97 -7.98 -53.46
N ASN A 830 54.97 -8.59 -54.13
CA ASN A 830 56.12 -9.34 -53.50
C ASN A 830 57.58 -8.76 -53.68
N ASP A 831 58.76 -9.37 -53.34
CA ASP A 831 59.26 -10.64 -52.69
C ASP A 831 60.70 -10.51 -52.02
N ASP A 832 61.26 -11.54 -51.35
CA ASP A 832 62.12 -11.51 -50.10
C ASP A 832 63.64 -11.99 -50.10
N ILE A 833 64.42 -11.67 -49.02
CA ILE A 833 65.69 -12.31 -48.43
C ILE A 833 67.04 -12.35 -49.27
N ASN A 834 68.31 -11.99 -48.87
CA ASN A 834 69.19 -12.02 -47.63
C ASN A 834 70.44 -11.05 -47.74
N LEU A 835 71.04 -10.41 -46.70
CA LEU A 835 71.67 -9.05 -46.80
C LEU A 835 73.20 -8.68 -46.74
N GLU A 836 74.21 -9.41 -46.24
CA GLU A 836 75.50 -8.72 -45.90
C GLU A 836 76.65 -8.64 -46.92
N GLU A 837 76.69 -9.46 -47.99
CA GLU A 837 77.83 -9.42 -48.95
C GLU A 837 77.59 -8.48 -50.16
N ALA A 838 76.35 -8.36 -50.68
CA ALA A 838 76.10 -7.48 -51.83
C ALA A 838 76.14 -5.99 -51.52
N ARG A 839 76.21 -5.60 -50.23
CA ARG A 839 76.34 -4.20 -49.78
C ARG A 839 77.58 -3.51 -50.34
N GLN A 840 78.61 -4.25 -50.73
CA GLN A 840 79.85 -3.73 -51.34
C GLN A 840 79.91 -3.88 -52.88
N LEU A 841 78.88 -4.46 -53.50
CA LEU A 841 78.90 -4.86 -54.92
C LEU A 841 77.84 -4.13 -55.75
N ILE A 842 76.67 -3.85 -55.17
CA ILE A 842 75.62 -3.00 -55.79
C ILE A 842 76.08 -1.52 -55.88
N SER A 843 77.19 -1.16 -55.23
CA SER A 843 77.75 0.20 -55.18
C SER A 843 78.71 0.55 -56.32
N ALA A 844 78.78 -0.24 -57.40
CA ALA A 844 79.62 0.02 -58.57
C ALA A 844 78.76 0.06 -59.85
N GLU A 845 79.12 0.94 -60.79
CA GLU A 845 78.34 1.17 -62.02
C GLU A 845 78.55 0.04 -63.04
N PRO A 846 77.48 -0.55 -63.61
CA PRO A 846 77.59 -1.55 -64.66
C PRO A 846 78.03 -0.94 -66.00
N PRO A 847 78.75 -1.69 -66.85
CA PRO A 847 79.13 -1.23 -68.18
C PRO A 847 77.90 -1.05 -69.09
N LEU A 848 77.81 0.11 -69.75
CA LEU A 848 76.68 0.49 -70.61
C LEU A 848 76.42 -0.50 -71.75
N GLY A 849 75.22 -1.11 -71.74
CA GLY A 849 74.60 -1.68 -72.94
C GLY A 849 74.39 -3.20 -72.98
N GLN A 850 73.57 -3.76 -72.07
CA GLN A 850 72.97 -5.09 -72.27
C GLN A 850 71.63 -5.22 -71.53
N SER A 851 70.51 -5.31 -72.26
CA SER A 851 69.16 -5.44 -71.70
C SER A 851 68.80 -6.91 -71.42
N LYS A 852 69.50 -7.54 -70.48
CA LYS A 852 69.18 -8.89 -69.99
C LYS A 852 69.34 -8.96 -68.47
N ASN A 853 68.30 -9.43 -67.79
CA ASN A 853 68.35 -9.77 -66.37
C ASN A 853 69.43 -10.87 -66.13
N PRO A 854 70.51 -10.62 -65.36
CA PRO A 854 71.58 -11.59 -65.17
C PRO A 854 71.15 -12.78 -64.30
N LEU A 855 70.10 -12.63 -63.48
CA LEU A 855 69.55 -13.70 -62.66
C LEU A 855 68.61 -14.65 -63.44
N GLN A 856 68.25 -14.32 -64.68
CA GLN A 856 67.20 -15.02 -65.44
C GLN A 856 67.49 -16.54 -65.61
N GLU A 857 68.75 -16.94 -65.77
CA GLU A 857 69.11 -18.36 -65.91
C GLU A 857 68.99 -19.13 -64.59
N GLN A 858 69.35 -18.53 -63.44
CA GLN A 858 69.11 -19.12 -62.12
C GLN A 858 67.62 -19.18 -61.78
N MET A 859 66.87 -18.15 -62.15
CA MET A 859 65.42 -18.04 -62.00
C MET A 859 64.68 -19.17 -62.76
N ASN A 860 65.18 -19.56 -63.92
CA ASN A 860 64.65 -20.69 -64.70
C ASN A 860 64.95 -22.08 -64.08
N LEU A 861 65.79 -22.20 -63.04
CA LEU A 861 66.08 -23.48 -62.39
C LEU A 861 64.93 -23.91 -61.46
N LYS A 862 64.55 -25.19 -61.55
CA LYS A 862 63.31 -25.68 -60.92
C LYS A 862 63.35 -25.70 -59.38
N THR A 863 64.52 -25.86 -58.78
CA THR A 863 64.75 -25.89 -57.32
C THR A 863 66.16 -25.42 -56.98
N GLY A 864 66.31 -24.66 -55.89
CA GLY A 864 67.60 -24.15 -55.39
C GLY A 864 67.50 -22.67 -55.01
N LYS A 865 68.20 -22.22 -53.95
CA LYS A 865 68.26 -20.77 -53.60
C LYS A 865 68.86 -20.00 -54.78
N VAL A 866 68.32 -18.81 -55.07
CA VAL A 866 68.99 -17.86 -55.96
C VAL A 866 70.21 -17.32 -55.23
N VAL A 867 71.36 -17.31 -55.89
CA VAL A 867 72.64 -16.85 -55.33
C VAL A 867 73.28 -15.93 -56.35
N ALA A 868 73.09 -14.63 -56.17
CA ALA A 868 73.81 -13.63 -56.95
C ALA A 868 75.28 -13.66 -56.54
N ASP A 869 76.16 -14.03 -57.47
CA ASP A 869 77.60 -14.01 -57.26
C ASP A 869 78.19 -12.61 -57.48
N ARG A 870 79.52 -12.50 -57.36
CA ARG A 870 80.20 -11.20 -57.43
C ARG A 870 80.00 -10.48 -58.77
N GLU A 871 79.90 -11.21 -59.87
CA GLU A 871 79.72 -10.63 -61.21
C GLU A 871 78.24 -10.28 -61.45
N THR A 872 77.32 -11.14 -61.02
CA THR A 872 75.88 -10.88 -61.04
C THR A 872 75.52 -9.59 -60.29
N LEU A 873 76.09 -9.39 -59.10
CA LEU A 873 75.79 -8.24 -58.24
C LEU A 873 76.32 -6.90 -58.78
N LEU A 874 77.34 -6.92 -59.63
CA LEU A 874 77.86 -5.74 -60.35
C LEU A 874 76.97 -5.35 -61.55
N MET A 875 76.00 -6.17 -61.93
CA MET A 875 75.08 -5.93 -63.05
C MET A 875 73.68 -5.46 -62.61
N LEU A 876 73.42 -5.30 -61.31
CA LEU A 876 72.12 -4.87 -60.76
C LEU A 876 72.13 -3.39 -60.42
N GLU A 877 71.06 -2.68 -60.77
CA GLU A 877 70.96 -1.24 -60.49
C GLU A 877 70.50 -0.97 -59.05
N LYS A 878 70.91 0.16 -58.47
CA LYS A 878 70.56 0.55 -57.09
C LYS A 878 69.04 0.56 -56.81
N GLN A 879 68.20 0.90 -57.79
CA GLN A 879 66.74 0.92 -57.65
C GLN A 879 66.11 -0.48 -57.66
N GLN A 880 66.88 -1.51 -58.02
CA GLN A 880 66.41 -2.88 -58.14
C GLN A 880 66.64 -3.70 -56.86
N VAL A 881 67.21 -3.13 -55.78
CA VAL A 881 67.50 -3.86 -54.53
C VAL A 881 67.04 -3.10 -53.28
N ILE A 882 66.26 -3.74 -52.42
CA ILE A 882 65.80 -3.22 -51.11
C ILE A 882 66.53 -3.95 -49.97
N ILE A 883 66.74 -3.26 -48.85
CA ILE A 883 67.73 -3.62 -47.80
C ILE A 883 67.08 -3.49 -46.41
N ALA A 884 66.70 -4.61 -45.78
CA ALA A 884 65.94 -4.63 -44.52
C ALA A 884 66.78 -5.00 -43.28
N GLU A 885 66.97 -4.02 -42.39
CA GLU A 885 67.73 -4.15 -41.15
C GLU A 885 66.89 -4.60 -39.94
N TRP A 886 66.46 -5.87 -39.95
CA TRP A 886 65.77 -6.47 -38.79
C TRP A 886 66.67 -6.54 -37.54
N PRO A 887 66.12 -6.32 -36.32
CA PRO A 887 66.89 -6.47 -35.08
C PRO A 887 67.26 -7.93 -34.76
N THR A 888 68.28 -8.09 -33.92
CA THR A 888 68.64 -9.39 -33.32
C THR A 888 67.42 -10.03 -32.64
N PRO A 889 67.14 -11.34 -32.83
CA PRO A 889 68.04 -12.37 -33.38
C PRO A 889 67.91 -12.61 -34.90
N PHE A 890 67.16 -11.79 -35.63
CA PHE A 890 66.94 -12.04 -37.07
C PHE A 890 68.13 -11.61 -37.92
N VAL A 891 68.43 -12.41 -38.96
CA VAL A 891 69.33 -11.97 -40.02
C VAL A 891 68.62 -10.99 -40.96
N THR A 892 69.40 -10.01 -41.39
CA THR A 892 69.04 -8.92 -42.30
C THR A 892 68.72 -9.43 -43.72
N ARG A 893 67.84 -8.74 -44.47
CA ARG A 893 67.22 -9.27 -45.72
C ARG A 893 67.36 -8.37 -46.96
N PHE A 894 67.77 -8.93 -48.12
CA PHE A 894 67.77 -8.24 -49.43
C PHE A 894 66.57 -8.65 -50.29
N TYR A 895 66.04 -7.73 -51.08
CA TYR A 895 64.85 -7.94 -51.92
C TYR A 895 65.24 -7.51 -53.34
N TYR A 896 65.09 -8.38 -54.36
CA TYR A 896 65.35 -8.01 -55.75
C TYR A 896 64.05 -7.69 -56.49
N ASN A 897 63.97 -6.47 -57.03
CA ASN A 897 62.83 -6.03 -57.81
C ASN A 897 62.98 -6.49 -59.27
N VAL A 898 62.14 -7.44 -59.67
CA VAL A 898 62.14 -8.04 -61.03
C VAL A 898 61.51 -7.10 -62.07
N ILE A 899 60.80 -6.04 -61.66
CA ILE A 899 60.16 -5.05 -62.53
C ILE A 899 60.64 -3.64 -62.09
N PRO A 900 61.78 -3.16 -62.59
CA PRO A 900 62.38 -1.88 -62.17
C PRO A 900 61.46 -0.66 -62.33
N GLU A 901 60.47 -0.75 -63.22
CA GLU A 901 59.45 0.27 -63.47
C GLU A 901 58.47 0.46 -62.29
N ILE A 902 58.41 -0.47 -61.34
CA ILE A 902 57.54 -0.41 -60.16
C ILE A 902 58.36 0.00 -58.94
N SER A 903 58.09 1.19 -58.39
CA SER A 903 58.77 1.71 -57.19
C SER A 903 58.24 1.05 -55.90
N ILE A 904 59.15 0.61 -55.04
CA ILE A 904 58.86 -0.09 -53.77
C ILE A 904 59.66 0.56 -52.64
N THR A 905 59.04 0.71 -51.46
CA THR A 905 59.62 1.36 -50.27
C THR A 905 59.36 0.52 -49.01
N GLN A 906 60.28 0.58 -48.05
CA GLN A 906 60.17 -0.09 -46.75
C GLN A 906 59.96 0.92 -45.62
N CYS A 907 59.14 0.56 -44.61
CA CYS A 907 59.08 1.32 -43.36
C CYS A 907 60.18 0.89 -42.39
N ASN A 908 60.93 1.87 -41.86
CA ASN A 908 62.06 1.66 -40.94
C ASN A 908 61.67 0.99 -39.60
N SER A 909 60.43 1.14 -39.13
CA SER A 909 60.00 0.65 -37.80
C SER A 909 59.30 -0.72 -37.82
N CYS A 910 58.55 -1.03 -38.88
CA CYS A 910 57.82 -2.31 -39.00
C CYS A 910 58.37 -3.24 -40.08
N TYR A 911 59.34 -2.78 -40.88
CA TYR A 911 60.02 -3.54 -41.93
C TYR A 911 59.09 -4.15 -42.99
N ARG A 912 57.85 -3.66 -43.11
CA ARG A 912 56.92 -4.03 -44.19
C ARG A 912 57.22 -3.25 -45.46
N MET A 913 57.01 -3.92 -46.60
CA MET A 913 57.16 -3.36 -47.95
C MET A 913 55.84 -2.81 -48.47
N PHE A 914 55.92 -1.77 -49.29
CA PHE A 914 54.80 -1.05 -49.89
C PHE A 914 55.21 -0.53 -51.28
N HIS A 915 54.26 -0.26 -52.19
CA HIS A 915 54.58 0.61 -53.34
C HIS A 915 54.83 2.04 -52.86
N ALA A 916 55.78 2.74 -53.47
CA ALA A 916 56.23 4.05 -52.96
C ALA A 916 55.11 5.09 -52.93
N ASP A 917 54.41 5.27 -54.05
CA ASP A 917 53.32 6.23 -54.23
C ASP A 917 52.15 5.96 -53.25
N ASP A 918 51.81 4.68 -53.04
CA ASP A 918 50.82 4.23 -52.06
C ASP A 918 51.24 4.60 -50.63
N PHE A 919 52.51 4.39 -50.30
CA PHE A 919 53.06 4.63 -48.96
C PHE A 919 53.19 6.12 -48.64
N GLU A 920 53.67 6.94 -49.58
CA GLU A 920 53.72 8.39 -49.44
C GLU A 920 52.30 8.96 -49.30
N MET A 921 51.37 8.56 -50.16
CA MET A 921 49.97 8.95 -50.07
C MET A 921 49.30 8.51 -48.76
N ALA A 922 49.69 7.36 -48.19
CA ALA A 922 49.22 6.94 -46.87
C ALA A 922 49.80 7.84 -45.76
N CYS A 923 51.12 8.01 -45.72
CA CYS A 923 51.80 8.80 -44.70
C CYS A 923 51.37 10.28 -44.73
N LEU A 924 51.08 10.85 -45.90
CA LEU A 924 50.52 12.20 -46.03
C LEU A 924 49.09 12.35 -45.46
N LYS A 925 48.32 11.26 -45.35
CA LYS A 925 46.96 11.26 -44.77
C LYS A 925 46.96 11.02 -43.26
N THR A 926 47.90 10.24 -42.73
CA THR A 926 47.94 9.79 -41.34
C THR A 926 49.09 10.39 -40.51
N GLY A 927 50.02 11.11 -41.14
CA GLY A 927 51.26 11.61 -40.51
C GLY A 927 52.30 10.53 -40.20
N ALA A 928 52.01 9.27 -40.53
CA ALA A 928 52.76 8.10 -40.06
C ALA A 928 52.52 6.86 -40.95
N CYS A 929 53.38 5.86 -40.81
CA CYS A 929 53.23 4.55 -41.47
C CYS A 929 51.83 3.95 -41.22
N PRO A 930 51.09 3.52 -42.27
CA PRO A 930 49.72 3.02 -42.11
C PRO A 930 49.61 1.72 -41.28
N PHE A 931 50.70 0.95 -41.16
CA PHE A 931 50.71 -0.33 -40.44
C PHE A 931 51.13 -0.21 -38.96
N CYS A 932 52.05 0.70 -38.63
CA CYS A 932 52.63 0.79 -37.28
C CYS A 932 52.56 2.19 -36.64
N HIS A 933 51.94 3.17 -37.29
CA HIS A 933 51.67 4.51 -36.75
C HIS A 933 52.90 5.31 -36.26
N VAL A 934 54.13 4.84 -36.52
CA VAL A 934 55.36 5.61 -36.35
C VAL A 934 55.58 6.52 -37.57
N ALA A 935 56.04 7.75 -37.36
CA ALA A 935 56.47 8.64 -38.43
C ALA A 935 57.66 8.01 -39.21
N PRO A 936 57.64 8.01 -40.56
CA PRO A 936 58.58 7.25 -41.39
C PRO A 936 60.02 7.79 -41.41
#